data_AF-A0A194UYE4-F1
#
_entry.id   AF-A0A194UYE4-F1
#
_cell.length_a   1.000
_cell.length_b   1.000
_cell.length_c   1.000
_cell.angle_alpha   90.00
_cell.angle_beta   90.00
_cell.angle_gamma   90.00
#
_symmetry.space_group_name_H-M   'P 1'
#
loop_
_entity.id
_entity.type
_entity.pdbx_description
1 polymer ?
#
loop_
_entity_poly.entity_id
_entity_poly.type
_entity_poly.pdbx_seq_one_letter_code
_entity_poly.pdbx_strand_id
1 'polypeptide(L)'
;MEGYSDTSHLTHLNGKLLVQILKNQELLSHFLIVAIIASLLYYLKPKGHYDDGLFTANKLFSWEPAYFARLRWITNAQKIVRDASITAQGRPYRLCRGDTDQIILPPAMIPELNGLGIDVLNSRESHSFSLLGDLTGMGVVRKTSFHVRVMLSYISPALPALVTTTAARISASIENDFPQGNEWTSMKPSKAVVRGISEAIALILFGAEMTADNPQLVHLTHEHTNNVFQVCFAMRCVPQFLQPVLVWLLPAKWRLISGWQKLRNYVVPRVLQLKEAKVNSDSKSRHTVNPDVITWMVEDGRNEMERDPKVLTTLIGSIAAGSTYSITNFCCSTIMDMVAHPDVLDAVRAEIREKHAQIDGRWDMAALASLEKLDSAMKESSRLSPGTLFAYSRVVMKDHMLSNNLALKKGQFVTIPSATRTMDPNIFEDPREYKGLRFCADDRIEEHRARPFSSIDADILTWGAGRWACPGRLIADMPAKILLVKLLDEYDFAFVGVSIMRSIIVAIFMEGIAFAQNITITPTAVQTVVDLFLGAKRQSNYSFEGSVVGADNTATTYEIRCNSGALNLPGFPTTTCDLKDPPWTVTDGPSTMVGVLSTSIQNVTALLAETCAIKGQTAAYCNYTFVGDSVGRTTSTSYTTIITGDMYVEYPVTITAGAEKLAAATATSSPSNTIATSTGTPSSSGTRPSVARTGTLGAIVLAAIAFTM
;
A
#
# COMPACT_ATOMS: atom_id res chain seq x y z
N MET A 1 68.48 2.49 39.24
CA MET A 1 69.55 2.09 38.32
C MET A 1 68.93 1.22 37.26
N GLU A 2 69.07 1.68 36.01
CA GLU A 2 69.06 0.97 34.72
C GLU A 2 67.83 0.17 34.26
N GLY A 3 67.40 0.49 33.03
CA GLY A 3 66.46 -0.31 32.24
C GLY A 3 65.57 0.49 31.27
N TYR A 4 66.12 1.45 30.51
CA TYR A 4 65.41 2.18 29.45
C TYR A 4 66.08 1.95 28.10
N SER A 5 65.41 1.25 27.17
CA SER A 5 65.53 1.51 25.72
C SER A 5 64.48 0.72 24.91
N ASP A 6 64.02 1.35 23.84
CA ASP A 6 63.27 0.81 22.70
C ASP A 6 61.74 0.66 22.74
N THR A 7 61.04 1.79 22.90
CA THR A 7 59.69 1.99 22.30
C THR A 7 59.56 3.25 21.44
N SER A 8 60.64 3.99 21.19
CA SER A 8 60.59 5.29 20.48
C SER A 8 60.64 5.20 18.94
N HIS A 9 60.94 4.03 18.36
CA HIS A 9 61.07 3.90 16.90
C HIS A 9 59.76 3.59 16.15
N LEU A 10 58.72 3.05 16.81
CA LEU A 10 57.44 2.69 16.16
C LEU A 10 56.38 3.81 16.19
N THR A 11 56.47 4.74 17.14
CA THR A 11 55.56 5.90 17.24
C THR A 11 55.96 7.04 16.29
N HIS A 12 57.25 7.15 15.94
CA HIS A 12 57.75 8.23 15.09
C HIS A 12 57.49 8.04 13.58
N LEU A 13 57.28 6.78 13.14
CA LEU A 13 56.96 6.41 11.75
C LEU A 13 55.49 6.66 11.40
N ASN A 14 54.56 6.40 12.34
CA ASN A 14 53.11 6.61 12.12
C ASN A 14 52.72 8.10 12.09
N GLY A 15 53.38 8.96 12.88
CA GLY A 15 53.11 10.40 12.88
C GLY A 15 53.58 11.13 11.61
N LYS A 16 54.72 10.72 11.04
CA LYS A 16 55.25 11.31 9.79
C LYS A 16 54.40 10.95 8.58
N LEU A 17 53.89 9.72 8.52
CA LEU A 17 52.98 9.27 7.46
C LEU A 17 51.64 10.03 7.54
N LEU A 18 51.07 10.21 8.73
CA LEU A 18 49.82 10.95 8.92
C LEU A 18 49.94 12.43 8.51
N VAL A 19 51.06 13.07 8.85
CA VAL A 19 51.36 14.46 8.48
C VAL A 19 51.64 14.60 6.98
N GLN A 20 52.26 13.60 6.33
CA GLN A 20 52.42 13.56 4.87
C GLN A 20 51.10 13.37 4.13
N ILE A 21 50.20 12.52 4.65
CA ILE A 21 48.86 12.31 4.08
C ILE A 21 48.02 13.60 4.20
N LEU A 22 48.08 14.30 5.34
CA LEU A 22 47.33 15.55 5.54
C LEU A 22 47.87 16.74 4.72
N LYS A 23 49.15 16.75 4.36
CA LYS A 23 49.76 17.83 3.54
C LYS A 23 49.60 17.63 2.04
N ASN A 24 49.28 16.42 1.57
CA ASN A 24 49.21 16.10 0.15
C ASN A 24 47.75 15.78 -0.24
N GLN A 25 47.09 16.71 -0.94
CA GLN A 25 45.66 16.59 -1.31
C GLN A 25 45.34 15.31 -2.09
N GLU A 26 46.25 14.84 -2.94
CA GLU A 26 46.12 13.59 -3.67
C GLU A 26 46.13 12.40 -2.69
N LEU A 27 47.09 12.29 -1.79
CA LEU A 27 47.14 11.20 -0.80
C LEU A 27 45.98 11.24 0.20
N LEU A 28 45.52 12.43 0.60
CA LEU A 28 44.37 12.58 1.48
C LEU A 28 43.08 12.10 0.80
N SER A 29 42.89 12.44 -0.48
CA SER A 29 41.72 12.00 -1.25
C SER A 29 41.72 10.48 -1.43
N HIS A 30 42.86 9.87 -1.76
CA HIS A 30 43.00 8.41 -1.87
C HIS A 30 42.79 7.70 -0.53
N PHE A 31 43.31 8.25 0.58
CA PHE A 31 43.09 7.71 1.91
C PHE A 31 41.63 7.82 2.34
N LEU A 32 40.95 8.93 2.05
CA LEU A 32 39.52 9.10 2.29
C LEU A 32 38.69 8.13 1.43
N ILE A 33 39.03 7.96 0.16
CA ILE A 33 38.36 7.00 -0.73
C ILE A 33 38.55 5.57 -0.23
N VAL A 34 39.77 5.17 0.14
CA VAL A 34 40.05 3.84 0.70
C VAL A 34 39.36 3.65 2.06
N ALA A 35 39.31 4.67 2.92
CA ALA A 35 38.59 4.61 4.19
C ALA A 35 37.08 4.53 3.99
N ILE A 36 36.54 5.24 2.99
CA ILE A 36 35.13 5.18 2.58
C ILE A 36 34.82 3.80 2.03
N ILE A 37 35.64 3.26 1.12
CA ILE A 37 35.47 1.92 0.54
C ILE A 37 35.64 0.85 1.61
N ALA A 38 36.64 0.93 2.48
CA ALA A 38 36.85 -0.03 3.57
C ALA A 38 35.72 0.03 4.60
N SER A 39 35.20 1.23 4.90
CA SER A 39 33.99 1.39 5.71
C SER A 39 32.79 0.78 5.00
N LEU A 40 32.57 1.10 3.72
CA LEU A 40 31.49 0.56 2.91
C LEU A 40 31.55 -0.97 2.86
N LEU A 41 32.73 -1.57 2.65
CA LEU A 41 32.96 -3.01 2.65
C LEU A 41 32.78 -3.64 4.04
N TYR A 42 33.23 -2.98 5.12
CA TYR A 42 32.98 -3.40 6.49
C TYR A 42 31.48 -3.35 6.85
N TYR A 43 30.73 -2.42 6.27
CA TYR A 43 29.28 -2.30 6.44
C TYR A 43 28.47 -3.23 5.53
N LEU A 44 28.98 -3.56 4.34
CA LEU A 44 28.46 -4.61 3.48
C LEU A 44 28.75 -6.01 4.04
N LYS A 45 29.72 -6.12 4.96
CA LYS A 45 29.97 -7.35 5.72
C LYS A 45 28.72 -7.65 6.58
N PRO A 46 28.10 -8.83 6.42
CA PRO A 46 26.87 -9.16 7.14
C PRO A 46 27.11 -9.11 8.65
N LYS A 47 26.45 -8.17 9.35
CA LYS A 47 26.44 -8.14 10.81
C LYS A 47 25.64 -9.34 11.32
N GLY A 48 26.35 -10.30 11.91
CA GLY A 48 25.76 -11.42 12.64
C GLY A 48 25.00 -12.40 11.74
N HIS A 49 25.72 -13.32 11.10
CA HIS A 49 25.11 -14.60 10.79
C HIS A 49 24.80 -15.29 12.11
N TYR A 50 23.54 -15.21 12.54
CA TYR A 50 23.03 -16.19 13.49
C TYR A 50 22.97 -17.51 12.74
N ASP A 51 23.66 -18.53 13.24
CA ASP A 51 23.57 -19.88 12.71
C ASP A 51 22.27 -20.52 13.21
N ASP A 52 21.14 -20.04 12.68
CA ASP A 52 19.78 -20.49 13.04
C ASP A 52 19.17 -21.43 11.99
N GLY A 53 19.92 -21.79 10.95
CA GLY A 53 19.46 -22.68 9.88
C GLY A 53 18.31 -22.12 9.03
N LEU A 54 17.93 -20.85 9.20
CA LEU A 54 16.81 -20.24 8.48
C LEU A 54 17.24 -19.75 7.11
N PHE A 55 16.45 -20.06 6.07
CA PHE A 55 16.64 -19.44 4.76
C PHE A 55 16.19 -17.97 4.78
N THR A 56 16.86 -17.13 4.00
CA THR A 56 16.51 -15.71 3.86
C THR A 56 15.66 -15.49 2.62
N ALA A 57 14.40 -15.12 2.79
CA ALA A 57 13.41 -15.13 1.71
C ALA A 57 13.63 -14.08 0.62
N ASN A 58 14.15 -12.91 0.96
CA ASN A 58 14.37 -11.84 0.00
C ASN A 58 15.82 -11.73 -0.45
N LYS A 59 16.63 -12.79 -0.40
CA LYS A 59 17.93 -12.84 -1.08
C LYS A 59 17.83 -13.70 -2.34
N LEU A 60 18.46 -13.27 -3.43
CA LEU A 60 18.54 -14.01 -4.69
C LEU A 60 19.55 -15.17 -4.60
N PHE A 61 20.61 -14.98 -3.81
CA PHE A 61 21.66 -15.98 -3.55
C PHE A 61 22.29 -15.75 -2.17
N SER A 62 22.92 -16.78 -1.61
CA SER A 62 23.33 -16.80 -0.19
C SER A 62 24.30 -15.69 0.22
N TRP A 63 25.20 -15.27 -0.67
CA TRP A 63 26.22 -14.24 -0.43
C TRP A 63 25.80 -12.82 -0.86
N GLU A 64 24.54 -12.63 -1.28
CA GLU A 64 24.05 -11.30 -1.64
C GLU A 64 24.15 -10.31 -0.45
N PRO A 65 24.74 -9.13 -0.66
CA PRO A 65 24.74 -8.08 0.35
C PRO A 65 23.32 -7.73 0.79
N ALA A 66 23.09 -7.66 2.10
CA ALA A 66 21.76 -7.42 2.67
C ALA A 66 21.13 -6.10 2.17
N TYR A 67 21.95 -5.13 1.76
CA TYR A 67 21.50 -3.86 1.20
C TYR A 67 20.59 -4.04 -0.03
N PHE A 68 20.94 -4.92 -0.98
CA PHE A 68 20.11 -5.14 -2.17
C PHE A 68 18.78 -5.82 -1.82
N ALA A 69 18.80 -6.80 -0.92
CA ALA A 69 17.59 -7.42 -0.37
C ALA A 69 16.66 -6.40 0.31
N ARG A 70 17.25 -5.47 1.07
CA ARG A 70 16.57 -4.38 1.76
C ARG A 70 15.97 -3.36 0.80
N LEU A 71 16.66 -3.03 -0.30
CA LEU A 71 16.09 -2.18 -1.35
C LEU A 71 14.92 -2.87 -2.06
N ARG A 72 15.06 -4.18 -2.37
CA ARG A 72 13.96 -4.96 -2.98
C ARG A 72 12.73 -5.03 -2.08
N TRP A 73 12.90 -5.02 -0.75
CA TRP A 73 11.79 -4.95 0.21
C TRP A 73 10.93 -3.68 0.01
N ILE A 74 11.53 -2.53 -0.29
CA ILE A 74 10.81 -1.25 -0.39
C ILE A 74 9.72 -1.29 -1.47
N THR A 75 10.00 -1.92 -2.61
CA THR A 75 9.08 -1.94 -3.76
C THR A 75 8.24 -3.21 -3.86
N ASN A 76 8.72 -4.34 -3.31
CA ASN A 76 8.11 -5.65 -3.54
C ASN A 76 7.67 -6.38 -2.25
N ALA A 77 7.50 -5.66 -1.12
CA ALA A 77 7.20 -6.26 0.18
C ALA A 77 6.08 -7.31 0.17
N GLN A 78 4.91 -6.99 -0.40
CA GLN A 78 3.76 -7.90 -0.46
C GLN A 78 4.05 -9.20 -1.22
N LYS A 79 4.67 -9.08 -2.40
CA LYS A 79 5.06 -10.22 -3.23
C LYS A 79 6.10 -11.09 -2.52
N ILE A 80 7.12 -10.45 -1.95
CA ILE A 80 8.18 -11.13 -1.19
C ILE A 80 7.58 -11.95 -0.05
N VAL A 81 6.69 -11.37 0.77
CA VAL A 81 6.07 -12.12 1.88
C VAL A 81 5.23 -13.28 1.36
N ARG A 82 4.45 -13.06 0.31
CA ARG A 82 3.60 -14.10 -0.29
C ARG A 82 4.44 -15.29 -0.80
N ASP A 83 5.46 -15.02 -1.62
CA ASP A 83 6.33 -16.03 -2.19
C ASP A 83 7.12 -16.76 -1.09
N ALA A 84 7.55 -16.02 -0.06
CA ALA A 84 8.21 -16.57 1.11
C ALA A 84 7.31 -17.51 1.90
N SER A 85 6.06 -17.12 2.17
CA SER A 85 5.09 -17.96 2.88
C SER A 85 4.80 -19.27 2.13
N ILE A 86 4.69 -19.20 0.80
CA ILE A 86 4.51 -20.39 -0.05
C ILE A 86 5.73 -21.31 0.03
N THR A 87 6.94 -20.74 -0.08
CA THR A 87 8.20 -21.51 -0.03
C THR A 87 8.45 -22.12 1.35
N ALA A 88 8.12 -21.39 2.41
CA ALA A 88 8.32 -21.81 3.78
C ALA A 88 7.37 -22.94 4.20
N GLN A 89 6.17 -23.02 3.61
CA GLN A 89 5.15 -24.02 3.93
C GLN A 89 4.89 -24.13 5.45
N GLY A 90 4.72 -22.98 6.11
CA GLY A 90 4.49 -22.91 7.56
C GLY A 90 5.74 -23.05 8.44
N ARG A 91 6.95 -23.17 7.86
CA ARG A 91 8.21 -23.14 8.63
C ARG A 91 8.67 -21.71 8.89
N PRO A 92 9.42 -21.44 9.97
CA PRO A 92 10.07 -20.16 10.19
C PRO A 92 11.04 -19.80 9.05
N TYR A 93 11.18 -18.51 8.77
CA TYR A 93 12.15 -18.01 7.79
C TYR A 93 12.65 -16.62 8.16
N ARG A 94 13.75 -16.20 7.54
CA ARG A 94 14.35 -14.88 7.75
C ARG A 94 13.98 -13.92 6.62
N LEU A 95 13.80 -12.66 6.96
CA LEU A 95 13.53 -11.59 6.01
C LEU A 95 14.40 -10.36 6.33
N CYS A 96 15.17 -9.90 5.35
CA CYS A 96 15.95 -8.66 5.47
C CYS A 96 15.04 -7.44 5.22
N ARG A 97 14.47 -6.86 6.29
CA ARG A 97 13.72 -5.60 6.21
C ARG A 97 14.70 -4.41 6.18
N GLY A 98 14.30 -3.31 5.54
CA GLY A 98 15.15 -2.13 5.27
C GLY A 98 16.11 -1.71 6.39
N ASP A 99 15.64 -1.75 7.64
CA ASP A 99 16.37 -1.36 8.84
C ASP A 99 17.00 -2.53 9.61
N THR A 100 16.36 -3.71 9.65
CA THR A 100 16.83 -4.87 10.41
C THR A 100 16.31 -6.20 9.84
N ASP A 101 16.97 -7.29 10.20
CA ASP A 101 16.49 -8.64 9.86
C ASP A 101 15.33 -9.03 10.80
N GLN A 102 14.31 -9.66 10.24
CA GLN A 102 13.13 -10.15 10.94
C GLN A 102 13.07 -11.68 10.81
N ILE A 103 12.83 -12.37 11.91
CA ILE A 103 12.43 -13.78 11.93
C ILE A 103 10.92 -13.82 11.80
N ILE A 104 10.45 -14.45 10.74
CA ILE A 104 9.02 -14.64 10.47
C ILE A 104 8.63 -16.00 11.02
N LEU A 105 7.69 -16.01 11.97
CA LEU A 105 7.16 -17.23 12.57
C LEU A 105 5.75 -17.53 12.02
N PRO A 106 5.36 -18.81 11.93
CA PRO A 106 4.02 -19.18 11.57
C PRO A 106 3.00 -18.75 12.65
N PRO A 107 1.78 -18.34 12.26
CA PRO A 107 0.72 -17.97 13.20
C PRO A 107 0.38 -19.06 14.25
N ALA A 108 0.63 -20.33 13.95
CA ALA A 108 0.41 -21.44 14.88
C ALA A 108 1.24 -21.33 16.19
N MET A 109 2.32 -20.54 16.19
CA MET A 109 3.18 -20.33 17.37
C MET A 109 2.66 -19.23 18.31
N ILE A 110 1.62 -18.47 17.93
CA ILE A 110 1.07 -17.39 18.76
C ILE A 110 0.75 -17.83 20.20
N PRO A 111 0.12 -18.99 20.46
CA PRO A 111 -0.17 -19.44 21.82
C PRO A 111 1.09 -19.61 22.68
N GLU A 112 2.13 -20.25 22.14
CA GLU A 112 3.42 -20.40 22.83
C GLU A 112 4.06 -19.04 23.10
N LEU A 113 4.13 -18.17 22.09
CA LEU A 113 4.74 -16.84 22.21
C LEU A 113 4.00 -15.95 23.21
N ASN A 114 2.67 -16.09 23.32
CA ASN A 114 1.86 -15.40 24.33
C ASN A 114 2.16 -15.87 25.75
N GLY A 115 2.58 -17.13 25.93
CA GLY A 115 3.03 -17.67 27.21
C GLY A 115 4.34 -17.05 27.71
N LEU A 116 5.18 -16.53 26.81
CA LEU A 116 6.48 -15.96 27.15
C LEU A 116 6.35 -14.58 27.81
N GLY A 117 7.17 -14.29 28.81
CA GLY A 117 7.21 -13.01 29.53
C GLY A 117 7.83 -11.86 28.73
N ILE A 118 7.65 -10.62 29.22
CA ILE A 118 8.25 -9.42 28.58
C ILE A 118 9.78 -9.38 28.68
N ASP A 119 10.34 -10.13 29.62
CA ASP A 119 11.76 -10.38 29.81
C ASP A 119 12.36 -11.28 28.72
N VAL A 120 11.52 -12.01 27.97
CA VAL A 120 11.91 -12.81 26.81
C VAL A 120 11.51 -12.12 25.51
N LEU A 121 10.24 -11.74 25.35
CA LEU A 121 9.73 -11.09 24.14
C LEU A 121 9.09 -9.74 24.47
N ASN A 122 9.67 -8.65 23.95
CA ASN A 122 9.25 -7.29 24.28
C ASN A 122 8.67 -6.56 23.06
N SER A 123 7.38 -6.20 23.15
CA SER A 123 6.66 -5.44 22.13
C SER A 123 7.00 -3.95 22.13
N ARG A 124 7.30 -3.36 23.29
CA ARG A 124 7.61 -1.92 23.43
C ARG A 124 8.94 -1.56 22.78
N GLU A 125 9.92 -2.45 22.92
CA GLU A 125 11.20 -2.36 22.20
C GLU A 125 10.99 -2.40 20.68
N SER A 126 10.16 -3.34 20.20
CA SER A 126 9.82 -3.45 18.78
C SER A 126 9.07 -2.22 18.25
N HIS A 127 8.12 -1.70 19.03
CA HIS A 127 7.32 -0.53 18.69
C HIS A 127 8.18 0.73 18.60
N SER A 128 9.02 0.97 19.61
CA SER A 128 9.92 2.13 19.62
C SER A 128 10.93 2.06 18.47
N PHE A 129 11.49 0.88 18.18
CA PHE A 129 12.36 0.70 17.02
C PHE A 129 11.62 0.96 15.69
N SER A 130 10.41 0.41 15.54
CA SER A 130 9.61 0.57 14.33
C SER A 130 9.14 2.00 14.07
N LEU A 131 9.07 2.84 15.10
CA LEU A 131 8.75 4.25 14.96
C LEU A 131 9.97 5.17 15.14
N LEU A 132 11.19 4.61 15.06
CA LEU A 132 12.45 5.34 15.23
C LEU A 132 12.41 6.28 16.44
N GLY A 133 12.05 5.74 17.61
CA GLY A 133 11.73 6.51 18.81
C GLY A 133 12.79 7.53 19.23
N ASP A 134 14.06 7.24 18.95
CA ASP A 134 15.19 8.14 19.20
C ASP A 134 15.17 9.38 18.29
N LEU A 135 14.67 9.24 17.06
CA LEU A 135 14.57 10.33 16.08
C LEU A 135 13.23 11.05 16.17
N THR A 136 12.15 10.33 16.47
CA THR A 136 10.79 10.89 16.49
C THR A 136 10.40 11.48 17.85
N GLY A 137 11.11 11.14 18.93
CA GLY A 137 10.77 11.55 20.29
C GLY A 137 9.85 10.55 21.01
N MET A 138 9.42 9.48 20.36
CA MET A 138 8.56 8.44 20.95
C MET A 138 9.32 7.35 21.72
N GLY A 139 10.60 7.58 22.07
CA GLY A 139 11.41 6.62 22.83
C GLY A 139 10.88 6.30 24.24
N VAL A 140 10.01 7.16 24.80
CA VAL A 140 9.43 7.02 26.14
C VAL A 140 8.64 5.71 26.30
N VAL A 141 8.03 5.20 25.23
CA VAL A 141 7.24 3.94 25.24
C VAL A 141 8.05 2.71 25.65
N ARG A 142 9.40 2.75 25.55
CA ARG A 142 10.29 1.68 26.04
C ARG A 142 10.29 1.60 27.56
N LYS A 143 10.17 2.76 28.22
CA LYS A 143 10.28 2.89 29.68
C LYS A 143 8.96 2.64 30.38
N THR A 144 7.84 3.08 29.79
CA THR A 144 6.51 2.98 30.42
C THR A 144 5.42 2.59 29.42
N SER A 145 4.44 1.82 29.90
CA SER A 145 3.21 1.46 29.18
C SER A 145 2.00 2.24 29.69
N PHE A 146 2.21 3.40 30.32
CA PHE A 146 1.13 4.13 30.98
C PHE A 146 -0.01 4.52 30.03
N HIS A 147 0.30 4.98 28.81
CA HIS A 147 -0.70 5.24 27.77
C HIS A 147 -1.59 4.03 27.46
N VAL A 148 -1.02 2.82 27.43
CA VAL A 148 -1.77 1.57 27.22
C VAL A 148 -2.72 1.28 28.38
N ARG A 149 -2.24 1.45 29.61
CA ARG A 149 -3.05 1.28 30.82
C ARG A 149 -4.23 2.24 30.82
N VAL A 150 -4.01 3.52 30.49
CA VAL A 150 -5.08 4.52 30.41
C VAL A 150 -6.10 4.18 29.33
N MET A 151 -5.65 3.79 28.13
CA MET A 151 -6.55 3.37 27.03
C MET A 151 -7.49 2.22 27.44
N LEU A 152 -6.95 1.19 28.09
CA LEU A 152 -7.72 0.01 28.47
C LEU A 152 -8.60 0.22 29.71
N SER A 153 -8.09 0.92 30.72
CA SER A 153 -8.77 1.05 32.02
C SER A 153 -9.76 2.21 32.11
N TYR A 154 -9.56 3.29 31.33
CA TYR A 154 -10.36 4.51 31.47
C TYR A 154 -11.05 4.94 30.19
N ILE A 155 -10.34 4.96 29.06
CA ILE A 155 -10.94 5.39 27.78
C ILE A 155 -12.01 4.39 27.33
N SER A 156 -11.69 3.10 27.33
CA SER A 156 -12.58 2.06 26.81
C SER A 156 -13.96 2.04 27.52
N PRO A 157 -14.04 2.11 28.86
CA PRO A 157 -15.33 2.23 29.55
C PRO A 157 -16.07 3.56 29.33
N ALA A 158 -15.35 4.63 28.97
CA ALA A 158 -15.93 5.96 28.78
C ALA A 158 -16.51 6.18 27.37
N LEU A 159 -16.19 5.33 26.39
CA LEU A 159 -16.66 5.47 25.00
C LEU A 159 -18.18 5.67 24.84
N PRO A 160 -19.06 4.94 25.58
CA PRO A 160 -20.51 5.15 25.46
C PRO A 160 -20.96 6.60 25.70
N ALA A 161 -20.32 7.30 26.63
CA ALA A 161 -20.64 8.70 26.95
C ALA A 161 -20.11 9.70 25.90
N LEU A 162 -19.22 9.27 25.01
CA LEU A 162 -18.58 10.11 24.00
C LEU A 162 -19.21 9.97 22.61
N VAL A 163 -20.07 8.97 22.37
CA VAL A 163 -20.65 8.69 21.04
C VAL A 163 -21.34 9.90 20.45
N THR A 164 -22.29 10.49 21.16
CA THR A 164 -23.12 11.59 20.64
C THR A 164 -22.27 12.82 20.28
N THR A 165 -21.36 13.21 21.17
CA THR A 165 -20.46 14.36 20.92
C THR A 165 -19.49 14.06 19.77
N THR A 166 -18.99 12.83 19.69
CA THR A 166 -18.12 12.40 18.59
C THR A 166 -18.85 12.42 17.26
N ALA A 167 -20.06 11.88 17.20
CA ALA A 167 -20.90 11.88 16.02
C ALA A 167 -21.19 13.29 15.52
N ALA A 168 -21.59 14.20 16.41
CA ALA A 168 -21.84 15.60 16.05
C ALA A 168 -20.60 16.27 15.42
N ARG A 169 -19.40 16.04 15.99
CA ARG A 169 -18.16 16.62 15.47
C ARG A 169 -17.70 16.01 14.15
N ILE A 170 -17.77 14.68 14.01
CA ILE A 170 -17.46 14.01 12.75
C ILE A 170 -18.42 14.53 11.67
N SER A 171 -19.72 14.53 11.93
CA SER A 171 -20.73 15.00 10.97
C SER A 171 -20.48 16.44 10.53
N ALA A 172 -20.24 17.36 11.47
CA ALA A 172 -19.94 18.75 11.13
C ALA A 172 -18.65 18.89 10.31
N SER A 173 -17.61 18.11 10.59
CA SER A 173 -16.39 18.12 9.77
C SER A 173 -16.63 17.58 8.37
N ILE A 174 -17.46 16.54 8.23
CA ILE A 174 -17.78 15.93 6.94
C ILE A 174 -18.66 16.85 6.11
N GLU A 175 -19.69 17.47 6.68
CA GLU A 175 -20.57 18.43 6.00
C GLU A 175 -19.82 19.63 5.42
N ASN A 176 -18.73 20.05 6.08
CA ASN A 176 -17.87 21.13 5.59
C ASN A 176 -16.94 20.70 4.43
N ASP A 177 -16.46 19.46 4.44
CA ASP A 177 -15.43 18.98 3.52
C ASP A 177 -15.96 18.14 2.34
N PHE A 178 -17.15 17.55 2.48
CA PHE A 178 -17.83 16.79 1.43
C PHE A 178 -18.88 17.64 0.70
N PRO A 179 -19.14 17.34 -0.59
CA PRO A 179 -20.13 18.06 -1.38
C PRO A 179 -21.55 17.84 -0.81
N GLN A 180 -22.32 18.92 -0.62
CA GLN A 180 -23.69 18.87 -0.09
C GLN A 180 -24.77 18.89 -1.19
N GLY A 181 -24.38 18.81 -2.47
CA GLY A 181 -25.28 18.89 -3.62
C GLY A 181 -25.64 17.52 -4.19
N ASN A 182 -26.64 17.49 -5.08
CA ASN A 182 -27.06 16.28 -5.79
C ASN A 182 -26.19 15.95 -7.01
N GLU A 183 -25.12 16.71 -7.25
CA GLU A 183 -24.21 16.52 -8.38
C GLU A 183 -22.97 15.72 -7.97
N TRP A 184 -22.57 14.79 -8.84
CA TRP A 184 -21.34 14.02 -8.66
C TRP A 184 -20.12 14.93 -8.67
N THR A 185 -19.31 14.86 -7.60
CA THR A 185 -18.07 15.63 -7.48
C THR A 185 -16.88 14.70 -7.30
N SER A 186 -15.86 14.84 -8.15
CA SER A 186 -14.61 14.11 -8.00
C SER A 186 -13.77 14.71 -6.88
N MET A 187 -13.44 13.91 -5.86
CA MET A 187 -12.61 14.34 -4.74
C MET A 187 -11.64 13.23 -4.28
N LYS A 188 -10.60 13.63 -3.55
CA LYS A 188 -9.74 12.69 -2.80
C LYS A 188 -10.21 12.66 -1.34
N PRO A 189 -10.92 11.62 -0.89
CA PRO A 189 -11.62 11.65 0.40
C PRO A 189 -10.68 11.61 1.61
N SER A 190 -9.45 11.11 1.46
CA SER A 190 -8.55 10.84 2.60
C SER A 190 -8.29 12.05 3.49
N LYS A 191 -8.12 13.26 2.92
CA LYS A 191 -7.87 14.47 3.72
C LYS A 191 -9.07 14.87 4.58
N ALA A 192 -10.27 14.82 4.00
CA ALA A 192 -11.52 15.12 4.68
C ALA A 192 -11.81 14.09 5.79
N VAL A 193 -11.62 12.80 5.47
CA VAL A 193 -11.78 11.72 6.44
C VAL A 193 -10.76 11.83 7.59
N VAL A 194 -9.49 12.17 7.31
CA VAL A 194 -8.47 12.38 8.35
C VAL A 194 -8.91 13.49 9.29
N ARG A 195 -9.48 14.59 8.78
CA ARG A 195 -9.96 15.69 9.60
C ARG A 195 -11.13 15.25 10.48
N GLY A 196 -12.14 14.59 9.92
CA GLY A 196 -13.28 14.05 10.67
C GLY A 196 -12.84 13.10 11.79
N ILE A 197 -11.97 12.13 11.49
CA ILE A 197 -11.43 11.23 12.53
C ILE A 197 -10.59 12.01 13.57
N SER A 198 -9.86 13.04 13.16
CA SER A 198 -9.07 13.86 14.09
C SER A 198 -9.94 14.60 15.10
N GLU A 199 -11.17 15.00 14.74
CA GLU A 199 -12.12 15.60 15.69
C GLU A 199 -12.45 14.64 16.84
N ALA A 200 -12.73 13.38 16.52
CA ALA A 200 -12.99 12.34 17.50
C ALA A 200 -11.79 12.07 18.40
N ILE A 201 -10.61 11.91 17.80
CA ILE A 201 -9.38 11.64 18.56
C ILE A 201 -9.00 12.84 19.44
N ALA A 202 -9.11 14.07 18.94
CA ALA A 202 -8.82 15.26 19.72
C ALA A 202 -9.80 15.42 20.90
N LEU A 203 -11.09 15.12 20.70
CA LEU A 203 -12.08 15.10 21.77
C LEU A 203 -11.69 14.11 22.88
N ILE A 204 -11.32 12.88 22.52
CA ILE A 204 -10.91 11.86 23.48
C ILE A 204 -9.64 12.28 24.24
N LEU A 205 -8.66 12.84 23.52
CA LEU A 205 -7.35 13.19 24.10
C LEU A 205 -7.38 14.43 25.00
N PHE A 206 -8.11 15.47 24.59
CA PHE A 206 -8.03 16.81 25.19
C PHE A 206 -9.35 17.28 25.81
N GLY A 207 -10.46 16.59 25.58
CA GLY A 207 -11.77 16.98 26.09
C GLY A 207 -12.47 18.04 25.25
N ALA A 208 -13.77 18.24 25.51
CA ALA A 208 -14.62 19.11 24.71
C ALA A 208 -14.26 20.60 24.88
N GLU A 209 -14.03 21.04 26.12
CA GLU A 209 -13.70 22.43 26.47
C GLU A 209 -12.40 22.88 25.78
N MET A 210 -11.32 22.13 25.99
CA MET A 210 -9.99 22.50 25.50
C MET A 210 -9.92 22.55 23.97
N THR A 211 -10.65 21.64 23.30
CA THR A 211 -10.73 21.62 21.83
C THR A 211 -11.63 22.71 21.27
N ALA A 212 -12.68 23.13 21.99
CA ALA A 212 -13.51 24.27 21.61
C ALA A 212 -12.72 25.59 21.71
N ASP A 213 -11.96 25.77 22.78
CA ASP A 213 -11.13 26.96 22.98
C ASP A 213 -9.94 27.02 22.00
N ASN A 214 -9.47 25.86 21.54
CA ASN A 214 -8.26 25.73 20.72
C ASN A 214 -8.49 24.80 19.53
N PRO A 215 -9.21 25.24 18.48
CA PRO A 215 -9.52 24.40 17.31
C PRO A 215 -8.26 23.90 16.58
N GLN A 216 -7.12 24.58 16.76
CA GLN A 216 -5.82 24.13 16.22
C GLN A 216 -5.35 22.78 16.79
N LEU A 217 -5.86 22.32 17.94
CA LEU A 217 -5.52 21.01 18.51
C LEU A 217 -5.94 19.85 17.61
N VAL A 218 -7.08 19.98 16.92
CA VAL A 218 -7.55 18.99 15.95
C VAL A 218 -6.55 18.89 14.79
N HIS A 219 -6.13 20.04 14.25
CA HIS A 219 -5.11 20.09 13.21
C HIS A 219 -3.79 19.48 13.66
N LEU A 220 -3.35 19.84 14.87
CA LEU A 220 -2.09 19.35 15.45
C LEU A 220 -2.09 17.81 15.58
N THR A 221 -3.24 17.18 15.84
CA THR A 221 -3.35 15.73 16.02
C THR A 221 -2.93 14.96 14.76
N HIS A 222 -3.45 15.32 13.57
CA HIS A 222 -3.05 14.66 12.33
C HIS A 222 -1.76 15.23 11.72
N GLU A 223 -1.48 16.53 11.86
CA GLU A 223 -0.24 17.11 11.35
C GLU A 223 0.98 16.50 12.04
N HIS A 224 0.91 16.35 13.37
CA HIS A 224 1.96 15.71 14.15
C HIS A 224 2.18 14.25 13.69
N THR A 225 1.09 13.51 13.53
CA THR A 225 1.12 12.12 13.06
C THR A 225 1.77 12.01 11.67
N ASN A 226 1.41 12.89 10.74
CA ASN A 226 2.01 12.92 9.40
C ASN A 226 3.54 13.13 9.47
N ASN A 227 3.98 14.09 10.28
CA ASN A 227 5.42 14.38 10.42
C ASN A 227 6.18 13.22 11.05
N VAL A 228 5.59 12.50 12.03
CA VAL A 228 6.16 11.27 12.60
C VAL A 228 6.41 10.23 11.50
N PHE A 229 5.39 9.94 10.69
CA PHE A 229 5.49 8.92 9.65
C PHE A 229 6.44 9.34 8.52
N GLN A 230 6.47 10.61 8.12
CA GLN A 230 7.44 11.12 7.15
C GLN A 230 8.89 10.91 7.61
N VAL A 231 9.20 11.23 8.87
CA VAL A 231 10.53 10.95 9.45
C VAL A 231 10.81 9.45 9.45
N CYS A 232 9.86 8.62 9.89
CA CYS A 232 10.02 7.17 9.94
C CYS A 232 10.30 6.55 8.57
N PHE A 233 9.49 6.88 7.56
CA PHE A 233 9.61 6.29 6.22
C PHE A 233 10.88 6.77 5.50
N ALA A 234 11.22 8.06 5.59
CA ALA A 234 12.42 8.60 4.98
C ALA A 234 13.69 8.00 5.63
N MET A 235 13.79 8.01 6.96
CA MET A 235 14.98 7.55 7.67
C MET A 235 15.16 6.03 7.63
N ARG A 236 14.09 5.26 7.39
CA ARG A 236 14.20 3.80 7.21
C ARG A 236 14.96 3.41 5.94
N CYS A 237 15.04 4.29 4.96
CA CYS A 237 15.88 4.09 3.76
C CYS A 237 17.35 4.47 4.00
N VAL A 238 17.65 5.14 5.12
CA VAL A 238 18.99 5.61 5.50
C VAL A 238 19.63 4.61 6.46
N PRO A 239 20.91 4.23 6.25
CA PRO A 239 21.64 3.38 7.20
C PRO A 239 21.62 3.96 8.62
N GLN A 240 21.40 3.10 9.63
CA GLN A 240 21.16 3.51 11.02
C GLN A 240 22.21 4.48 11.60
N PHE A 241 23.49 4.34 11.22
CA PHE A 241 24.56 5.22 11.72
C PHE A 241 24.53 6.63 11.11
N LEU A 242 23.94 6.80 9.92
CA LEU A 242 23.78 8.11 9.26
C LEU A 242 22.49 8.82 9.68
N GLN A 243 21.48 8.07 10.15
CA GLN A 243 20.20 8.63 10.55
C GLN A 243 20.29 9.82 11.53
N PRO A 244 21.12 9.78 12.60
CA PRO A 244 21.21 10.89 13.56
C PRO A 244 21.68 12.22 12.94
N VAL A 245 22.42 12.16 11.82
CA VAL A 245 22.95 13.33 11.12
C VAL A 245 22.01 13.73 9.99
N LEU A 246 21.63 12.80 9.12
CA LEU A 246 20.84 13.10 7.92
C LEU A 246 19.38 13.46 8.22
N VAL A 247 18.83 13.06 9.38
CA VAL A 247 17.46 13.43 9.76
C VAL A 247 17.25 14.95 9.84
N TRP A 248 18.31 15.72 10.14
CA TRP A 248 18.23 17.18 10.24
C TRP A 248 18.12 17.89 8.89
N LEU A 249 18.42 17.20 7.80
CA LEU A 249 18.17 17.70 6.44
C LEU A 249 16.70 17.59 6.04
N LEU A 250 15.90 16.81 6.78
CA LEU A 250 14.49 16.58 6.46
C LEU A 250 13.60 17.67 7.08
N PRO A 251 12.83 18.46 6.29
CA PRO A 251 11.92 19.48 6.84
C PRO A 251 10.88 18.91 7.82
N ALA A 252 10.46 17.66 7.62
CA ALA A 252 9.54 16.96 8.51
C ALA A 252 10.09 16.82 9.95
N LYS A 253 11.42 16.72 10.13
CA LYS A 253 12.04 16.67 11.47
C LYS A 253 11.85 17.98 12.24
N TRP A 254 12.04 19.12 11.58
CA TRP A 254 11.84 20.44 12.18
C TRP A 254 10.38 20.68 12.53
N ARG A 255 9.46 20.33 11.62
CA ARG A 255 8.01 20.37 11.88
C ARG A 255 7.60 19.44 13.02
N LEU A 256 8.20 18.25 13.12
CA LEU A 256 7.96 17.31 14.21
C LEU A 256 8.36 17.90 15.57
N ILE A 257 9.55 18.52 15.65
CA ILE A 257 10.02 19.20 16.88
C ILE A 257 9.07 20.35 17.25
N SER A 258 8.69 21.18 16.26
CA SER A 258 7.72 22.26 16.48
C SER A 258 6.37 21.71 16.97
N GLY A 259 5.88 20.61 16.38
CA GLY A 259 4.65 19.95 16.81
C GLY A 259 4.72 19.46 18.26
N TRP A 260 5.84 18.85 18.67
CA TRP A 260 6.06 18.46 20.07
C TRP A 260 6.10 19.65 21.02
N GLN A 261 6.66 20.78 20.60
CA GLN A 261 6.66 22.02 21.39
C GLN A 261 5.25 22.60 21.52
N LYS A 262 4.49 22.69 20.42
CA LYS A 262 3.09 23.13 20.44
C LYS A 262 2.24 22.26 21.37
N LEU A 263 2.33 20.93 21.23
CA LEU A 263 1.58 20.00 22.08
C LEU A 263 1.92 20.21 23.56
N ARG A 264 3.20 20.42 23.87
CA ARG A 264 3.66 20.69 25.25
C ARG A 264 3.07 21.99 25.81
N ASN A 265 2.99 23.04 25.00
CA ASN A 265 2.43 24.32 25.42
C ASN A 265 0.95 24.23 25.80
N TYR A 266 0.23 23.24 25.26
CA TYR A 266 -1.16 22.98 25.62
C TYR A 266 -1.29 21.99 26.78
N VAL A 267 -0.58 20.87 26.72
CA VAL A 267 -0.73 19.77 27.70
C VAL A 267 -0.13 20.12 29.06
N VAL A 268 1.04 20.75 29.10
CA VAL A 268 1.74 21.02 30.37
C VAL A 268 0.93 21.94 31.28
N PRO A 269 0.43 23.11 30.83
CA PRO A 269 -0.39 23.96 31.68
C PRO A 269 -1.64 23.25 32.19
N ARG A 270 -2.32 22.47 31.34
CA ARG A 270 -3.50 21.70 31.73
C ARG A 270 -3.19 20.68 32.81
N VAL A 271 -2.08 19.94 32.68
CA VAL A 271 -1.62 18.99 33.70
C VAL A 271 -1.33 19.69 35.03
N LEU A 272 -0.68 20.86 35.01
CA LEU A 272 -0.38 21.62 36.23
C LEU A 272 -1.65 22.13 36.90
N GLN A 273 -2.58 22.69 36.14
CA GLN A 273 -3.89 23.13 36.63
C GLN A 273 -4.65 21.99 37.32
N LEU A 274 -4.71 20.81 36.70
CA LEU A 274 -5.37 19.64 37.27
C LEU A 274 -4.67 19.13 38.54
N LYS A 275 -3.34 19.23 38.62
CA LYS A 275 -2.60 18.89 39.84
C LYS A 275 -2.88 19.86 40.98
N GLU A 276 -2.90 21.16 40.71
CA GLU A 276 -3.23 22.19 41.71
C GLU A 276 -4.66 22.02 42.21
N ALA A 277 -5.61 21.84 41.29
CA ALA A 277 -7.00 21.53 41.64
C ALA A 277 -7.09 20.24 42.48
N LYS A 278 -6.24 19.25 42.21
CA LYS A 278 -6.21 17.99 42.96
C LYS A 278 -5.73 18.16 44.40
N VAL A 279 -4.81 19.08 44.64
CA VAL A 279 -4.30 19.43 45.98
C VAL A 279 -5.32 20.27 46.75
N ASN A 280 -6.02 21.17 46.06
CA ASN A 280 -6.91 22.15 46.70
C ASN A 280 -8.34 21.66 46.96
N SER A 281 -8.79 20.56 46.34
CA SER A 281 -10.16 20.06 46.50
C SER A 281 -10.26 18.96 47.58
N ASP A 282 -11.17 19.13 48.54
CA ASP A 282 -11.67 18.02 49.36
C ASP A 282 -12.37 16.98 48.47
N SER A 283 -12.06 15.70 48.72
CA SER A 283 -12.28 14.51 47.89
C SER A 283 -13.69 14.24 47.28
N LYS A 284 -14.70 15.11 47.45
CA LYS A 284 -16.11 14.82 47.16
C LYS A 284 -16.77 15.57 45.99
N SER A 285 -16.13 16.53 45.32
CA SER A 285 -16.76 17.31 44.23
C SER A 285 -16.21 17.03 42.82
N ARG A 286 -15.68 15.83 42.56
CA ARG A 286 -14.92 15.58 41.32
C ARG A 286 -15.71 14.75 40.31
N HIS A 287 -16.65 15.39 39.62
CA HIS A 287 -17.17 14.88 38.35
C HIS A 287 -17.14 15.99 37.31
N THR A 288 -16.04 16.06 36.55
CA THR A 288 -16.12 16.60 35.20
C THR A 288 -16.98 15.63 34.39
N VAL A 289 -18.05 16.14 33.79
CA VAL A 289 -18.85 15.33 32.85
C VAL A 289 -17.95 15.06 31.64
N ASN A 290 -17.59 13.79 31.44
CA ASN A 290 -16.67 13.29 30.40
C ASN A 290 -15.19 13.70 30.56
N PRO A 291 -14.44 13.08 31.50
CA PRO A 291 -13.01 13.29 31.63
C PRO A 291 -12.25 12.88 30.36
N ASP A 292 -11.18 13.63 30.05
CA ASP A 292 -10.28 13.38 28.93
C ASP A 292 -9.04 12.56 29.33
N VAL A 293 -8.20 12.18 28.35
CA VAL A 293 -6.97 11.41 28.60
C VAL A 293 -6.00 12.14 29.53
N ILE A 294 -5.89 13.47 29.46
CA ILE A 294 -5.01 14.23 30.35
C ILE A 294 -5.49 14.05 31.80
N THR A 295 -6.79 14.16 32.03
CA THR A 295 -7.43 14.01 33.33
C THR A 295 -7.16 12.63 33.92
N TRP A 296 -7.42 11.57 33.16
CA TRP A 296 -7.15 10.19 33.60
C TRP A 296 -5.66 9.95 33.88
N MET A 297 -4.76 10.50 33.05
CA MET A 297 -3.32 10.39 33.28
C MET A 297 -2.87 11.09 34.57
N VAL A 298 -3.45 12.24 34.92
CA VAL A 298 -3.15 12.95 36.19
C VAL A 298 -3.71 12.20 37.40
N GLU A 299 -4.85 11.52 37.24
CA GLU A 299 -5.49 10.76 38.31
C GLU A 299 -4.76 9.45 38.62
N ASP A 300 -4.39 8.64 37.62
CA ASP A 300 -3.77 7.32 37.78
C ASP A 300 -2.22 7.33 37.74
N GLY A 301 -1.56 8.50 37.72
CA GLY A 301 -0.10 8.57 37.74
C GLY A 301 0.52 7.98 39.03
N ARG A 302 1.24 6.86 38.92
CA ARG A 302 1.68 6.06 40.11
C ARG A 302 3.10 6.37 40.57
N ASN A 303 3.96 6.84 39.69
CA ASN A 303 5.36 7.13 39.97
C ASN A 303 5.76 8.50 39.41
N GLU A 304 6.98 8.95 39.71
CA GLU A 304 7.49 10.27 39.32
C GLU A 304 7.47 10.46 37.79
N MET A 305 7.90 9.46 37.02
CA MET A 305 7.92 9.51 35.56
C MET A 305 6.51 9.64 34.97
N GLU A 306 5.55 8.86 35.47
CA GLU A 306 4.14 8.93 35.06
C GLU A 306 3.47 10.23 35.50
N ARG A 307 4.06 10.98 36.43
CA ARG A 307 3.57 12.30 36.85
C ARG A 307 4.26 13.45 36.12
N ASP A 308 5.31 13.22 35.34
CA ASP A 308 6.00 14.28 34.60
C ASP A 308 5.13 14.79 33.43
N PRO A 309 4.73 16.08 33.41
CA PRO A 309 3.93 16.65 32.32
C PRO A 309 4.54 16.46 30.92
N LYS A 310 5.88 16.43 30.80
CA LYS A 310 6.57 16.23 29.51
C LYS A 310 6.45 14.77 29.04
N VAL A 311 6.52 13.82 29.97
CA VAL A 311 6.27 12.40 29.68
C VAL A 311 4.82 12.22 29.24
N LEU A 312 3.85 12.80 29.95
CA LEU A 312 2.44 12.74 29.57
C LEU A 312 2.19 13.32 28.17
N THR A 313 2.79 14.48 27.87
CA THR A 313 2.73 15.08 26.53
C THR A 313 3.18 14.11 25.44
N THR A 314 4.31 13.42 25.67
CA THR A 314 4.87 12.44 24.72
C THR A 314 3.97 11.23 24.55
N LEU A 315 3.39 10.74 25.64
CA LEU A 315 2.46 9.62 25.65
C LEU A 315 1.15 9.94 24.92
N ILE A 316 0.58 11.13 25.13
CA ILE A 316 -0.62 11.62 24.43
C ILE A 316 -0.34 11.75 22.92
N GLY A 317 0.79 12.36 22.55
CA GLY A 317 1.20 12.46 21.15
C GLY A 317 1.40 11.08 20.49
N SER A 318 1.85 10.08 21.26
CA SER A 318 1.97 8.70 20.77
C SER A 318 0.60 8.06 20.51
N ILE A 319 -0.41 8.32 21.36
CA ILE A 319 -1.79 7.86 21.12
C ILE A 319 -2.36 8.53 19.85
N ALA A 320 -2.17 9.84 19.69
CA ALA A 320 -2.59 10.56 18.49
C ALA A 320 -1.98 9.96 17.21
N ALA A 321 -0.67 9.69 17.25
CA ALA A 321 0.09 9.11 16.13
C ALA A 321 -0.42 7.73 15.70
N GLY A 322 -0.90 6.92 16.64
CA GLY A 322 -1.42 5.58 16.37
C GLY A 322 -2.86 5.55 15.84
N SER A 323 -3.63 6.63 15.97
CA SER A 323 -5.09 6.59 15.83
C SER A 323 -5.64 7.24 14.55
N THR A 324 -5.05 8.33 14.07
CA THR A 324 -5.67 9.15 13.00
C THR A 324 -5.68 8.49 11.61
N TYR A 325 -4.49 8.24 11.04
CA TYR A 325 -4.35 7.73 9.68
C TYR A 325 -4.74 6.26 9.53
N SER A 326 -4.57 5.45 10.58
CA SER A 326 -4.93 4.03 10.56
C SER A 326 -6.44 3.83 10.38
N ILE A 327 -7.25 4.54 11.18
CA ILE A 327 -8.72 4.51 11.08
C ILE A 327 -9.16 5.08 9.72
N THR A 328 -8.56 6.19 9.29
CA THR A 328 -8.92 6.83 8.01
C THR A 328 -8.68 5.91 6.82
N ASN A 329 -7.48 5.33 6.72
CA ASN A 329 -7.13 4.43 5.62
C ASN A 329 -8.03 3.19 5.62
N PHE A 330 -8.36 2.68 6.80
CA PHE A 330 -9.30 1.58 6.95
C PHE A 330 -10.69 1.97 6.42
N CYS A 331 -11.28 3.08 6.88
CA CYS A 331 -12.61 3.50 6.43
C CYS A 331 -12.65 3.75 4.92
N CYS A 332 -11.62 4.38 4.34
CA CYS A 332 -11.52 4.58 2.91
C CYS A 332 -11.45 3.24 2.15
N SER A 333 -10.68 2.27 2.66
CA SER A 333 -10.57 0.94 2.04
C SER A 333 -11.91 0.21 2.08
N THR A 334 -12.59 0.20 3.24
CA THR A 334 -13.92 -0.41 3.39
C THR A 334 -14.94 0.22 2.45
N ILE A 335 -14.96 1.55 2.29
CA ILE A 335 -15.84 2.21 1.33
C ILE A 335 -15.51 1.78 -0.10
N MET A 336 -14.22 1.74 -0.48
CA MET A 336 -13.82 1.30 -1.82
C MET A 336 -14.24 -0.16 -2.08
N ASP A 337 -14.04 -1.05 -1.10
CA ASP A 337 -14.43 -2.46 -1.23
C ASP A 337 -15.95 -2.61 -1.40
N MET A 338 -16.77 -1.85 -0.65
CA MET A 338 -18.24 -1.86 -0.82
C MET A 338 -18.69 -1.23 -2.13
N VAL A 339 -18.07 -0.14 -2.58
CA VAL A 339 -18.39 0.48 -3.89
C VAL A 339 -18.07 -0.47 -5.06
N ALA A 340 -17.05 -1.32 -4.92
CA ALA A 340 -16.74 -2.36 -5.88
C ALA A 340 -17.73 -3.55 -5.86
N HIS A 341 -18.57 -3.67 -4.81
CA HIS A 341 -19.53 -4.75 -4.61
C HIS A 341 -20.91 -4.17 -4.22
N PRO A 342 -21.68 -3.67 -5.20
CA PRO A 342 -22.94 -2.95 -4.94
C PRO A 342 -23.96 -3.75 -4.13
N ASP A 343 -23.99 -5.07 -4.27
CA ASP A 343 -24.83 -5.97 -3.48
C ASP A 343 -24.54 -5.90 -1.97
N VAL A 344 -23.25 -5.83 -1.61
CA VAL A 344 -22.83 -5.65 -0.21
C VAL A 344 -23.16 -4.24 0.26
N LEU A 345 -22.86 -3.23 -0.55
CA LEU A 345 -23.15 -1.82 -0.23
C LEU A 345 -24.63 -1.60 0.05
N ASP A 346 -25.51 -2.10 -0.82
CA ASP A 346 -26.96 -1.98 -0.68
C ASP A 346 -27.47 -2.70 0.57
N ALA A 347 -26.95 -3.90 0.85
CA ALA A 347 -27.32 -4.65 2.04
C ALA A 347 -26.91 -3.94 3.35
N VAL A 348 -25.73 -3.33 3.38
CA VAL A 348 -25.23 -2.55 4.52
C VAL A 348 -26.03 -1.25 4.67
N ARG A 349 -26.32 -0.54 3.59
CA ARG A 349 -27.16 0.67 3.60
C ARG A 349 -28.57 0.39 4.09
N ALA A 350 -29.16 -0.72 3.66
CA ALA A 350 -30.49 -1.15 4.12
C ALA A 350 -30.50 -1.37 5.64
N GLU A 351 -29.49 -2.06 6.18
CA GLU A 351 -29.32 -2.25 7.63
C GLU A 351 -29.18 -0.91 8.38
N ILE A 352 -28.35 0.00 7.87
CA ILE A 352 -28.14 1.32 8.48
C ILE A 352 -29.45 2.13 8.51
N ARG A 353 -30.17 2.20 7.38
CA ARG A 353 -31.43 2.96 7.27
C ARG A 353 -32.54 2.39 8.13
N GLU A 354 -32.67 1.06 8.13
CA GLU A 354 -33.63 0.37 9.01
C GLU A 354 -33.32 0.70 10.47
N LYS A 355 -32.05 0.57 10.88
CA LYS A 355 -31.65 0.87 12.25
C LYS A 355 -31.86 2.34 12.60
N HIS A 356 -31.53 3.24 11.67
CA HIS A 356 -31.73 4.68 11.82
C HIS A 356 -33.21 5.02 12.10
N ALA A 357 -34.14 4.39 11.38
CA ALA A 357 -35.58 4.55 11.60
C ALA A 357 -36.03 3.96 12.95
N GLN A 358 -35.50 2.80 13.37
CA GLN A 358 -35.86 2.16 14.64
C GLN A 358 -35.46 2.99 15.88
N ILE A 359 -34.39 3.78 15.78
CA ILE A 359 -33.82 4.55 16.90
C ILE A 359 -34.09 6.06 16.78
N ASP A 360 -34.94 6.49 15.84
CA ASP A 360 -35.21 7.90 15.52
C ASP A 360 -33.92 8.72 15.31
N GLY A 361 -32.92 8.13 14.64
CA GLY A 361 -31.61 8.72 14.37
C GLY A 361 -30.69 8.90 15.59
N ARG A 362 -31.08 8.42 16.78
CA ARG A 362 -30.28 8.54 18.01
C ARG A 362 -29.29 7.39 18.16
N TRP A 363 -28.11 7.55 17.58
CA TRP A 363 -27.04 6.57 17.67
C TRP A 363 -26.36 6.54 19.06
N ASP A 364 -26.25 5.33 19.62
CA ASP A 364 -25.44 5.00 20.79
C ASP A 364 -24.52 3.79 20.52
N MET A 365 -23.72 3.37 21.50
CA MET A 365 -22.81 2.22 21.33
C MET A 365 -23.56 0.92 21.03
N ALA A 366 -24.76 0.71 21.58
CA ALA A 366 -25.51 -0.52 21.39
C ALA A 366 -26.06 -0.60 19.95
N ALA A 367 -26.58 0.52 19.44
CA ALA A 367 -27.03 0.64 18.06
C ALA A 367 -25.88 0.40 17.07
N LEU A 368 -24.71 1.02 17.28
CA LEU A 368 -23.52 0.79 16.46
C LEU A 368 -23.01 -0.67 16.52
N ALA A 369 -23.11 -1.31 17.69
CA ALA A 369 -22.74 -2.71 17.86
C ALA A 369 -23.70 -3.68 17.14
N SER A 370 -24.96 -3.28 16.94
CA SER A 370 -25.97 -4.11 16.27
C SER A 370 -25.93 -4.08 14.73
N LEU A 371 -25.03 -3.31 14.13
CA LEU A 371 -24.84 -3.25 12.67
C LEU A 371 -23.98 -4.44 12.20
N GLU A 372 -24.59 -5.61 12.09
CA GLU A 372 -23.92 -6.88 11.82
C GLU A 372 -23.32 -6.93 10.42
N LYS A 373 -24.03 -6.43 9.40
CA LYS A 373 -23.54 -6.40 8.02
C LYS A 373 -22.41 -5.40 7.86
N LEU A 374 -22.54 -4.20 8.45
CA LEU A 374 -21.44 -3.22 8.47
C LEU A 374 -20.19 -3.80 9.15
N ASP A 375 -20.35 -4.43 10.31
CA ASP A 375 -19.25 -5.06 11.05
C ASP A 375 -18.60 -6.20 10.26
N SER A 376 -19.40 -7.01 9.53
CA SER A 376 -18.90 -8.06 8.64
C SER A 376 -18.10 -7.48 7.48
N ALA A 377 -18.60 -6.45 6.81
CA ALA A 377 -17.91 -5.79 5.71
C ALA A 377 -16.59 -5.14 6.17
N MET A 378 -16.59 -4.52 7.35
CA MET A 378 -15.41 -3.99 8.02
C MET A 378 -14.36 -5.08 8.28
N LYS A 379 -14.76 -6.24 8.82
CA LYS A 379 -13.87 -7.39 9.03
C LYS A 379 -13.28 -7.90 7.73
N GLU A 380 -14.10 -8.12 6.70
CA GLU A 380 -13.63 -8.65 5.41
C GLU A 380 -12.64 -7.69 4.73
N SER A 381 -12.91 -6.39 4.78
CA SER A 381 -12.00 -5.36 4.26
C SER A 381 -10.64 -5.41 5.00
N SER A 382 -10.67 -5.57 6.33
CA SER A 382 -9.43 -5.72 7.12
C SER A 382 -8.68 -7.03 6.86
N ARG A 383 -9.41 -8.10 6.52
CA ARG A 383 -8.85 -9.43 6.21
C ARG A 383 -8.06 -9.41 4.91
N LEU A 384 -8.62 -8.77 3.87
CA LEU A 384 -8.04 -8.67 2.53
C LEU A 384 -6.99 -7.56 2.41
N SER A 385 -7.23 -6.42 3.06
CA SER A 385 -6.34 -5.25 3.05
C SER A 385 -5.90 -4.89 4.47
N PRO A 386 -5.07 -5.73 5.12
CA PRO A 386 -4.60 -5.44 6.47
C PRO A 386 -3.72 -4.19 6.46
N GLY A 387 -3.94 -3.28 7.41
CA GLY A 387 -3.16 -2.04 7.53
C GLY A 387 -1.66 -2.26 7.78
N THR A 388 -1.25 -3.47 8.14
CA THR A 388 0.16 -3.87 8.29
C THR A 388 0.41 -5.26 7.71
N LEU A 389 1.55 -5.42 7.00
CA LEU A 389 1.96 -6.72 6.45
C LEU A 389 2.35 -7.74 7.53
N PHE A 390 2.84 -7.24 8.66
CA PHE A 390 3.23 -8.06 9.79
C PHE A 390 2.53 -7.62 11.06
N ALA A 391 2.02 -8.61 11.79
CA ALA A 391 1.47 -8.48 13.12
C ALA A 391 2.44 -9.08 14.15
N TYR A 392 2.14 -8.90 15.43
CA TYR A 392 2.85 -9.56 16.53
C TYR A 392 4.37 -9.25 16.62
N SER A 393 4.80 -8.04 16.28
CA SER A 393 6.23 -7.68 16.29
C SER A 393 6.83 -7.60 17.71
N ARG A 394 7.94 -8.30 17.95
CA ARG A 394 8.68 -8.38 19.24
C ARG A 394 10.18 -8.30 19.03
N VAL A 395 10.90 -7.87 20.07
CA VAL A 395 12.36 -8.03 20.18
C VAL A 395 12.65 -9.10 21.23
N VAL A 396 13.57 -10.01 20.90
CA VAL A 396 14.06 -11.04 21.81
C VAL A 396 15.02 -10.39 22.81
N MET A 397 14.66 -10.45 24.09
CA MET A 397 15.41 -9.80 25.18
C MET A 397 16.41 -10.74 25.85
N LYS A 398 16.16 -12.05 25.75
CA LYS A 398 17.00 -13.14 26.27
C LYS A 398 16.93 -14.33 25.32
N ASP A 399 18.05 -15.02 25.15
CA ASP A 399 18.10 -16.27 24.38
C ASP A 399 17.04 -17.26 24.88
N HIS A 400 16.31 -17.87 23.94
CA HIS A 400 15.19 -18.75 24.24
C HIS A 400 15.02 -19.81 23.14
N MET A 401 14.72 -21.04 23.54
CA MET A 401 14.46 -22.14 22.62
C MET A 401 12.94 -22.33 22.49
N LEU A 402 12.42 -22.25 21.27
CA LEU A 402 11.01 -22.53 20.99
C LEU A 402 10.76 -24.05 20.90
N SER A 403 9.50 -24.43 21.02
CA SER A 403 9.02 -25.83 20.93
C SER A 403 9.42 -26.55 19.64
N ASN A 404 9.64 -25.80 18.55
CA ASN A 404 10.09 -26.32 17.27
C ASN A 404 11.63 -26.40 17.14
N ASN A 405 12.37 -26.31 18.25
CA ASN A 405 13.83 -26.29 18.32
C ASN A 405 14.51 -25.09 17.62
N LEU A 406 13.76 -24.02 17.33
CA LEU A 406 14.36 -22.77 16.87
C LEU A 406 14.94 -21.99 18.06
N ALA A 407 16.25 -21.77 18.04
CA ALA A 407 16.95 -20.96 19.04
C ALA A 407 16.83 -19.47 18.69
N LEU A 408 15.97 -18.75 19.41
CA LEU A 408 15.90 -17.29 19.37
C LEU A 408 17.06 -16.69 20.17
N LYS A 409 17.76 -15.73 19.58
CA LYS A 409 18.90 -15.03 20.17
C LYS A 409 18.54 -13.60 20.55
N LYS A 410 19.10 -13.13 21.66
CA LYS A 410 18.92 -11.74 22.11
C LYS A 410 19.22 -10.74 20.99
N GLY A 411 18.33 -9.77 20.83
CA GLY A 411 18.39 -8.72 19.81
C GLY A 411 17.69 -9.06 18.49
N GLN A 412 17.30 -10.32 18.28
CA GLN A 412 16.54 -10.68 17.08
C GLN A 412 15.12 -10.11 17.13
N PHE A 413 14.60 -9.73 15.97
CA PHE A 413 13.21 -9.32 15.81
C PHE A 413 12.38 -10.51 15.35
N VAL A 414 11.23 -10.70 15.97
CA VAL A 414 10.28 -11.75 15.66
C VAL A 414 8.96 -11.12 15.27
N THR A 415 8.34 -11.61 14.20
CA THR A 415 7.05 -11.11 13.72
C THR A 415 6.27 -12.20 13.00
N ILE A 416 5.00 -11.96 12.71
CA ILE A 416 4.08 -12.92 12.10
C ILE A 416 3.41 -12.27 10.88
N PRO A 417 3.36 -12.94 9.72
CA PRO A 417 2.76 -12.36 8.52
C PRO A 417 1.23 -12.37 8.64
N SER A 418 0.62 -11.19 8.57
CA SER A 418 -0.84 -11.03 8.77
C SER A 418 -1.63 -11.80 7.72
N ALA A 419 -1.18 -11.77 6.46
CA ALA A 419 -1.90 -12.34 5.32
C ALA A 419 -1.80 -13.87 5.19
N THR A 420 -0.85 -14.54 5.87
CA THR A 420 -0.64 -15.99 5.61
C THR A 420 -1.81 -16.82 6.11
N ARG A 421 -2.43 -16.42 7.23
CA ARG A 421 -3.59 -17.10 7.79
C ARG A 421 -4.90 -16.68 7.13
N THR A 422 -5.06 -15.38 6.89
CA THR A 422 -6.28 -14.84 6.28
C THR A 422 -6.45 -15.24 4.82
N MET A 423 -5.39 -15.68 4.16
CA MET A 423 -5.39 -16.13 2.77
C MET A 423 -5.39 -17.67 2.61
N ASP A 424 -5.52 -18.42 3.70
CA ASP A 424 -5.54 -19.88 3.68
C ASP A 424 -6.93 -20.40 3.27
N PRO A 425 -7.04 -21.14 2.15
CA PRO A 425 -8.32 -21.68 1.68
C PRO A 425 -8.94 -22.73 2.62
N ASN A 426 -8.15 -23.31 3.55
CA ASN A 426 -8.67 -24.24 4.55
C ASN A 426 -9.35 -23.51 5.73
N ILE A 427 -9.12 -22.20 5.85
CA ILE A 427 -9.70 -21.35 6.91
C ILE A 427 -10.81 -20.48 6.33
N PHE A 428 -10.57 -19.86 5.17
CA PHE A 428 -11.51 -18.99 4.48
C PHE A 428 -11.77 -19.49 3.06
N GLU A 429 -13.02 -19.82 2.75
CA GLU A 429 -13.45 -20.16 1.39
C GLU A 429 -13.26 -18.99 0.42
N ASP A 430 -12.70 -19.24 -0.77
CA ASP A 430 -12.30 -18.23 -1.76
C ASP A 430 -11.61 -17.02 -1.11
N PRO A 431 -10.46 -17.24 -0.46
CA PRO A 431 -9.89 -16.26 0.45
C PRO A 431 -9.42 -14.98 -0.24
N ARG A 432 -9.32 -14.97 -1.57
CA ARG A 432 -8.93 -13.79 -2.36
C ARG A 432 -10.11 -12.96 -2.85
N GLU A 433 -11.32 -13.50 -2.75
CA GLU A 433 -12.53 -12.80 -3.13
C GLU A 433 -13.06 -12.01 -1.93
N TYR A 434 -13.57 -10.80 -2.20
CA TYR A 434 -14.25 -10.00 -1.20
C TYR A 434 -15.66 -10.54 -1.03
N LYS A 435 -15.92 -11.16 0.12
CA LYS A 435 -17.27 -11.59 0.53
C LYS A 435 -17.67 -10.78 1.76
N GLY A 436 -18.14 -9.55 1.57
CA GLY A 436 -18.38 -8.59 2.66
C GLY A 436 -19.34 -9.09 3.75
N LEU A 437 -20.31 -9.94 3.41
CA LEU A 437 -21.29 -10.50 4.34
C LEU A 437 -20.89 -11.89 4.91
N ARG A 438 -19.64 -12.34 4.67
CA ARG A 438 -19.14 -13.66 5.06
C ARG A 438 -19.31 -13.98 6.54
N PHE A 439 -19.13 -12.99 7.42
CA PHE A 439 -19.16 -13.23 8.86
C PHE A 439 -20.59 -13.22 9.40
N CYS A 440 -21.50 -12.46 8.78
CA CYS A 440 -22.88 -12.35 9.21
C CYS A 440 -23.85 -13.29 8.46
N ALA A 441 -23.35 -14.36 7.85
CA ALA A 441 -24.20 -15.42 7.29
C ALA A 441 -25.01 -16.10 8.41
N ASP A 442 -26.20 -16.62 8.08
CA ASP A 442 -27.14 -17.18 9.08
C ASP A 442 -26.52 -18.28 9.96
N ASP A 443 -25.62 -19.10 9.40
CA ASP A 443 -24.91 -20.16 10.11
C ASP A 443 -23.74 -19.66 10.99
N ARG A 444 -23.35 -18.38 10.87
CA ARG A 444 -22.21 -17.75 11.54
C ARG A 444 -22.57 -16.53 12.39
N ILE A 445 -23.83 -16.10 12.38
CA ILE A 445 -24.26 -14.84 12.99
C ILE A 445 -23.95 -14.76 14.49
N GLU A 446 -24.13 -15.85 15.23
CA GLU A 446 -23.83 -15.90 16.67
C GLU A 446 -22.32 -15.81 16.94
N GLU A 447 -21.48 -16.44 16.10
CA GLU A 447 -20.03 -16.30 16.19
C GLU A 447 -19.60 -14.85 15.89
N HIS A 448 -20.22 -14.24 14.88
CA HIS A 448 -19.97 -12.85 14.50
C HIS A 448 -20.32 -11.86 15.61
N ARG A 449 -21.50 -12.04 16.23
CA ARG A 449 -21.94 -11.28 17.42
C ARG A 449 -20.98 -11.45 18.59
N ALA A 450 -20.50 -12.67 18.83
CA ALA A 450 -19.57 -12.96 19.91
C ALA A 450 -18.15 -12.39 19.67
N ARG A 451 -17.78 -12.14 18.41
CA ARG A 451 -16.45 -11.66 18.02
C ARG A 451 -16.56 -10.44 17.12
N PRO A 452 -17.09 -9.29 17.55
CA PRO A 452 -17.26 -8.10 16.70
C PRO A 452 -15.95 -7.60 16.11
N PHE A 453 -15.97 -6.61 15.21
CA PHE A 453 -14.76 -6.12 14.53
C PHE A 453 -13.64 -5.76 15.50
N SER A 454 -13.95 -5.16 16.65
CA SER A 454 -12.99 -4.81 17.70
C SER A 454 -12.51 -5.97 18.59
N SER A 455 -12.91 -7.21 18.32
CA SER A 455 -12.44 -8.40 19.03
C SER A 455 -11.02 -8.79 18.61
N ILE A 456 -10.34 -9.56 19.46
CA ILE A 456 -9.02 -10.11 19.15
C ILE A 456 -9.25 -11.49 18.55
N ASP A 457 -8.96 -11.62 17.26
CA ASP A 457 -9.18 -12.85 16.52
C ASP A 457 -7.86 -13.64 16.34
N ALA A 458 -7.95 -14.97 16.24
CA ALA A 458 -6.80 -15.85 16.08
C ALA A 458 -6.40 -16.05 14.61
N ASP A 459 -7.37 -15.94 13.70
CA ASP A 459 -7.23 -16.07 12.26
C ASP A 459 -7.01 -14.71 11.58
N ILE A 460 -7.67 -13.66 12.08
CA ILE A 460 -7.61 -12.30 11.57
C ILE A 460 -6.82 -11.40 12.52
N LEU A 461 -5.53 -11.21 12.22
CA LEU A 461 -4.61 -10.46 13.07
C LEU A 461 -4.69 -8.93 12.91
N THR A 462 -5.84 -8.38 12.50
CA THR A 462 -6.06 -6.92 12.29
C THR A 462 -5.64 -6.11 13.51
N TRP A 463 -5.97 -6.60 14.70
CA TRP A 463 -5.60 -5.98 15.97
C TRP A 463 -4.37 -6.61 16.62
N GLY A 464 -3.66 -7.52 15.96
CA GLY A 464 -2.62 -8.35 16.56
C GLY A 464 -3.22 -9.48 17.41
N ALA A 465 -2.43 -10.02 18.36
CA ALA A 465 -2.85 -11.17 19.15
C ALA A 465 -2.41 -11.10 20.63
N GLY A 466 -3.20 -11.77 21.47
CA GLY A 466 -2.95 -11.94 22.91
C GLY A 466 -2.99 -10.64 23.70
N ARG A 467 -2.33 -10.62 24.86
CA ARG A 467 -2.27 -9.46 25.78
C ARG A 467 -1.60 -8.21 25.22
N TRP A 468 -1.04 -8.30 24.01
CA TRP A 468 -0.33 -7.24 23.30
C TRP A 468 -1.05 -6.82 22.01
N ALA A 469 -2.30 -7.24 21.85
CA ALA A 469 -3.16 -6.72 20.80
C ALA A 469 -3.33 -5.20 20.94
N CYS A 470 -3.76 -4.55 19.85
CA CYS A 470 -3.96 -3.13 19.77
C CYS A 470 -4.85 -2.65 20.92
N PRO A 471 -4.33 -1.79 21.81
CA PRO A 471 -5.12 -1.27 22.93
C PRO A 471 -6.15 -0.23 22.47
N GLY A 472 -5.95 0.37 21.29
CA GLY A 472 -6.86 1.36 20.71
C GLY A 472 -8.00 0.76 19.88
N ARG A 473 -8.17 -0.57 19.81
CA ARG A 473 -9.16 -1.20 18.92
C ARG A 473 -10.61 -0.75 19.17
N LEU A 474 -10.99 -0.55 20.43
CA LEU A 474 -12.32 -0.03 20.79
C LEU A 474 -12.46 1.46 20.45
N ILE A 475 -11.37 2.22 20.63
CA ILE A 475 -11.27 3.64 20.28
C ILE A 475 -11.31 3.82 18.75
N ALA A 476 -10.87 2.83 17.99
CA ALA A 476 -10.88 2.85 16.53
C ALA A 476 -12.23 2.42 15.94
N ASP A 477 -12.87 1.42 16.53
CA ASP A 477 -14.16 0.87 16.10
C ASP A 477 -15.29 1.90 16.16
N MET A 478 -15.44 2.61 17.28
CA MET A 478 -16.50 3.61 17.45
C MET A 478 -16.47 4.73 16.38
N PRO A 479 -15.39 5.52 16.21
CA PRO A 479 -15.38 6.61 15.24
C PRO A 479 -15.38 6.10 13.80
N ALA A 480 -14.84 4.89 13.54
CA ALA A 480 -14.96 4.26 12.23
C ALA A 480 -16.42 3.98 11.87
N LYS A 481 -17.19 3.35 12.77
CA LYS A 481 -18.61 3.07 12.55
C LYS A 481 -19.44 4.35 12.45
N ILE A 482 -19.20 5.34 13.31
CA ILE A 482 -19.88 6.65 13.23
C ILE A 482 -19.64 7.30 11.86
N LEU A 483 -18.39 7.34 11.40
CA LEU A 483 -18.04 7.90 10.10
C LEU A 483 -18.69 7.12 8.95
N LEU A 484 -18.60 5.79 8.98
CA LEU A 484 -19.16 4.93 7.93
C LEU A 484 -20.69 5.04 7.88
N VAL A 485 -21.37 5.08 9.02
CA VAL A 485 -22.82 5.30 9.07
C VAL A 485 -23.19 6.64 8.42
N LYS A 486 -22.54 7.74 8.82
CA LYS A 486 -22.76 9.08 8.23
C LYS A 486 -22.54 9.08 6.72
N LEU A 487 -21.41 8.53 6.27
CA LEU A 487 -21.06 8.53 4.84
C LEU A 487 -21.97 7.62 4.01
N LEU A 488 -22.28 6.41 4.48
CA LEU A 488 -23.05 5.43 3.70
C LEU A 488 -24.54 5.73 3.68
N ASP A 489 -25.08 6.39 4.70
CA ASP A 489 -26.48 6.78 4.76
C ASP A 489 -26.78 7.99 3.87
N GLU A 490 -25.89 9.00 3.89
CA GLU A 490 -26.15 10.31 3.28
C GLU A 490 -25.44 10.58 1.95
N TYR A 491 -24.39 9.84 1.59
CA TYR A 491 -23.59 10.10 0.38
C TYR A 491 -23.54 8.90 -0.55
N ASP A 492 -23.54 9.17 -1.85
CA ASP A 492 -23.27 8.19 -2.91
C ASP A 492 -21.82 8.24 -3.38
N PHE A 493 -21.28 7.04 -3.68
CA PHE A 493 -19.89 6.86 -4.06
C PHE A 493 -19.81 6.06 -5.37
N ALA A 494 -18.91 6.48 -6.25
CA ALA A 494 -18.56 5.79 -7.48
C ALA A 494 -17.07 5.98 -7.78
N PHE A 495 -16.46 5.02 -8.47
CA PHE A 495 -15.11 5.18 -8.97
C PHE A 495 -15.09 6.17 -10.13
N VAL A 496 -14.21 7.17 -10.05
CA VAL A 496 -13.82 7.97 -11.22
C VAL A 496 -13.10 7.01 -12.17
N GLY A 497 -13.47 7.00 -13.45
CA GLY A 497 -13.00 6.04 -14.47
C GLY A 497 -11.50 5.73 -14.41
N VAL A 498 -11.13 4.49 -14.79
CA VAL A 498 -9.83 3.86 -14.53
C VAL A 498 -8.65 4.69 -15.07
N SER A 499 -8.12 5.57 -14.22
CA SER A 499 -6.77 6.08 -14.35
C SER A 499 -5.84 5.00 -13.81
N ILE A 500 -5.08 4.35 -14.70
CA ILE A 500 -3.98 3.45 -14.31
C ILE A 500 -3.05 4.29 -13.42
N MET A 501 -3.13 4.03 -12.12
CA MET A 501 -2.38 4.73 -11.10
C MET A 501 -0.90 4.40 -11.31
N ARG A 502 -0.19 5.20 -12.12
CA ARG A 502 1.27 5.18 -12.19
C ARG A 502 1.76 5.29 -10.75
N SER A 503 2.49 4.27 -10.30
CA SER A 503 2.92 4.11 -8.92
C SER A 503 3.40 5.43 -8.33
N ILE A 504 2.70 5.88 -7.29
CA ILE A 504 2.93 7.11 -6.50
C ILE A 504 4.34 7.17 -5.87
N ILE A 505 5.13 6.11 -6.00
CA ILE A 505 6.43 5.94 -5.36
C ILE A 505 7.56 6.71 -6.09
N VAL A 506 7.41 7.03 -7.38
CA VAL A 506 8.39 7.90 -8.08
C VAL A 506 8.20 9.38 -7.72
N ALA A 507 6.97 9.80 -7.39
CA ALA A 507 6.68 11.19 -7.02
C ALA A 507 7.32 11.57 -5.67
N ILE A 508 7.27 10.69 -4.66
CA ILE A 508 7.84 10.98 -3.33
C ILE A 508 9.38 11.03 -3.36
N PHE A 509 10.03 10.30 -4.28
CA PHE A 509 11.48 10.32 -4.46
C PHE A 509 11.96 11.48 -5.36
N MET A 510 11.11 11.99 -6.26
CA MET A 510 11.45 13.11 -7.16
C MET A 510 11.05 14.49 -6.60
N GLU A 511 10.04 14.57 -5.71
CA GLU A 511 9.68 15.81 -4.99
C GLU A 511 10.76 16.28 -4.00
N GLY A 512 11.77 15.43 -3.72
CA GLY A 512 12.96 15.81 -2.94
C GLY A 512 14.09 16.47 -3.74
N ILE A 513 14.02 16.52 -5.07
CA ILE A 513 15.09 17.09 -5.93
C ILE A 513 14.57 18.19 -6.88
N ALA A 514 13.27 18.30 -7.12
CA ALA A 514 12.70 19.37 -7.94
C ALA A 514 12.29 20.61 -7.12
N PHE A 515 13.26 21.28 -6.49
CA PHE A 515 13.11 22.67 -6.04
C PHE A 515 14.07 23.57 -6.84
N ALA A 516 13.91 23.56 -8.15
CA ALA A 516 14.33 24.64 -9.02
C ALA A 516 13.49 24.58 -10.31
N GLN A 517 12.94 25.74 -10.67
CA GLN A 517 12.28 26.08 -11.93
C GLN A 517 10.75 25.89 -11.96
N ASN A 518 10.08 27.05 -11.79
CA ASN A 518 8.73 27.34 -12.29
C ASN A 518 8.51 26.76 -13.69
N ILE A 519 7.32 26.22 -13.96
CA ILE A 519 6.55 26.54 -15.17
C ILE A 519 5.07 26.18 -14.96
N THR A 520 4.28 27.23 -15.15
CA THR A 520 2.90 27.34 -15.66
C THR A 520 2.16 26.04 -16.00
N ILE A 521 1.04 25.83 -15.30
CA ILE A 521 0.05 24.80 -15.59
C ILE A 521 -0.76 25.23 -16.82
N THR A 522 -0.73 24.43 -17.88
CA THR A 522 -1.74 24.47 -18.95
C THR A 522 -2.67 23.26 -18.75
N PRO A 523 -4.00 23.42 -18.85
CA PRO A 523 -4.93 22.32 -18.60
C PRO A 523 -4.84 21.27 -19.72
N THR A 524 -4.57 20.02 -19.33
CA THR A 524 -4.44 18.88 -20.24
C THR A 524 -5.79 18.51 -20.86
N ALA A 525 -5.83 18.40 -22.19
CA ALA A 525 -6.99 17.94 -22.94
C ALA A 525 -7.40 16.52 -22.53
N VAL A 526 -8.71 16.27 -22.48
CA VAL A 526 -9.32 14.97 -22.21
C VAL A 526 -8.82 13.96 -23.26
N GLN A 527 -8.08 12.93 -22.82
CA GLN A 527 -7.60 11.87 -23.71
C GLN A 527 -8.76 10.93 -24.06
N THR A 528 -8.99 10.70 -25.34
CA THR A 528 -9.99 9.74 -25.84
C THR A 528 -9.30 8.39 -26.04
N VAL A 529 -9.85 7.32 -25.47
CA VAL A 529 -9.32 5.95 -25.60
C VAL A 529 -10.30 5.12 -26.42
N VAL A 530 -9.80 4.35 -27.39
CA VAL A 530 -10.58 3.46 -28.26
C VAL A 530 -10.02 2.05 -28.16
N ASP A 531 -10.88 1.05 -27.95
CA ASP A 531 -10.48 -0.36 -27.95
C ASP A 531 -10.48 -0.89 -29.40
N LEU A 532 -9.31 -1.32 -29.88
CA LEU A 532 -9.13 -1.81 -31.26
C LEU A 532 -8.65 -3.25 -31.28
N PHE A 533 -9.22 -4.07 -32.15
CA PHE A 533 -8.70 -5.42 -32.41
C PHE A 533 -7.44 -5.34 -33.28
N LEU A 534 -6.29 -5.72 -32.72
CA LEU A 534 -4.97 -5.65 -33.35
C LEU A 534 -4.35 -7.05 -33.60
N GLY A 535 -5.21 -8.06 -33.79
CA GLY A 535 -4.85 -9.46 -33.98
C GLY A 535 -4.92 -10.31 -32.70
N ALA A 536 -4.21 -11.44 -32.67
CA ALA A 536 -4.33 -12.43 -31.60
C ALA A 536 -3.63 -11.99 -30.29
N LYS A 537 -4.12 -12.51 -29.15
CA LYS A 537 -3.55 -12.26 -27.81
C LYS A 537 -2.05 -12.53 -27.76
N ARG A 538 -1.30 -11.51 -27.36
CA ARG A 538 0.15 -11.53 -27.23
C ARG A 538 0.58 -11.69 -25.76
N GLN A 539 1.72 -12.33 -25.51
CA GLN A 539 2.18 -12.74 -24.16
C GLN A 539 2.70 -11.59 -23.26
N SER A 540 2.86 -10.37 -23.79
CA SER A 540 3.43 -9.21 -23.07
C SER A 540 2.36 -8.14 -22.79
N ASN A 541 2.63 -7.21 -21.86
CA ASN A 541 1.84 -5.98 -21.73
C ASN A 541 2.25 -5.00 -22.84
N TYR A 542 1.32 -4.65 -23.73
CA TYR A 542 1.54 -3.68 -24.82
C TYR A 542 0.82 -2.37 -24.51
N SER A 543 1.37 -1.25 -24.97
CA SER A 543 0.67 0.04 -24.96
C SER A 543 0.75 0.71 -26.34
N PHE A 544 -0.39 1.19 -26.84
CA PHE A 544 -0.52 1.77 -28.16
C PHE A 544 -1.01 3.22 -28.07
N GLU A 545 -0.47 4.06 -28.93
CA GLU A 545 -0.95 5.42 -29.16
C GLU A 545 -1.32 5.55 -30.64
N GLY A 546 -2.42 6.24 -30.92
CA GLY A 546 -2.96 6.35 -32.25
C GLY A 546 -3.39 7.76 -32.62
N SER A 547 -3.49 8.02 -33.91
CA SER A 547 -4.16 9.22 -34.44
C SER A 547 -5.19 8.84 -35.49
N VAL A 548 -6.28 9.61 -35.58
CA VAL A 548 -7.36 9.35 -36.55
C VAL A 548 -7.01 10.02 -37.88
N VAL A 549 -6.74 9.21 -38.90
CA VAL A 549 -6.38 9.68 -40.24
C VAL A 549 -7.64 10.08 -40.99
N GLY A 550 -8.68 9.24 -40.95
CA GLY A 550 -10.00 9.51 -41.53
C GLY A 550 -11.07 8.64 -40.86
N ALA A 551 -12.31 9.12 -40.82
CA ALA A 551 -13.46 8.41 -40.27
C ALA A 551 -14.66 8.63 -41.19
N ASP A 552 -15.33 7.55 -41.57
CA ASP A 552 -16.62 7.59 -42.28
C ASP A 552 -17.63 6.65 -41.61
N ASN A 553 -18.86 6.61 -42.13
CA ASN A 553 -19.95 5.79 -41.57
C ASN A 553 -19.73 4.27 -41.70
N THR A 554 -18.68 3.84 -42.40
CA THR A 554 -18.39 2.44 -42.71
C THR A 554 -17.11 1.93 -42.07
N ALA A 555 -16.09 2.78 -41.90
CA ALA A 555 -14.84 2.45 -41.22
C ALA A 555 -14.11 3.69 -40.70
N THR A 556 -13.30 3.50 -39.67
CA THR A 556 -12.35 4.50 -39.17
C THR A 556 -10.92 4.03 -39.40
N THR A 557 -10.10 4.89 -40.01
CA THR A 557 -8.69 4.65 -40.27
C THR A 557 -7.83 5.33 -39.21
N TYR A 558 -7.04 4.54 -38.50
CA TYR A 558 -6.11 4.93 -37.46
C TYR A 558 -4.67 4.73 -37.93
N GLU A 559 -3.79 5.64 -37.53
CA GLU A 559 -2.34 5.46 -37.58
C GLU A 559 -1.86 5.17 -36.16
N ILE A 560 -1.40 3.94 -35.89
CA ILE A 560 -1.09 3.43 -34.55
C ILE A 560 0.41 3.18 -34.43
N ARG A 561 0.96 3.50 -33.25
CA ARG A 561 2.34 3.22 -32.86
C ARG A 561 2.39 2.49 -31.54
N CYS A 562 3.29 1.52 -31.44
CA CYS A 562 3.58 0.83 -30.18
C CYS A 562 4.51 1.69 -29.33
N ASN A 563 4.11 1.99 -28.10
CA ASN A 563 4.90 2.78 -27.15
C ASN A 563 5.75 1.88 -26.22
N SER A 564 5.32 0.64 -25.95
CA SER A 564 6.12 -0.34 -25.21
C SER A 564 5.74 -1.80 -25.49
N GLY A 565 6.74 -2.69 -25.59
CA GLY A 565 6.55 -4.14 -25.77
C GLY A 565 7.64 -4.82 -26.62
N ALA A 566 7.75 -6.16 -26.51
CA ALA A 566 8.59 -7.00 -27.38
C ALA A 566 7.69 -7.79 -28.34
N LEU A 567 7.94 -7.66 -29.65
CA LEU A 567 7.24 -8.44 -30.68
C LEU A 567 8.07 -9.69 -31.00
N ASN A 568 7.51 -10.89 -30.75
CA ASN A 568 8.06 -12.13 -31.29
C ASN A 568 7.11 -12.63 -32.37
N LEU A 569 7.30 -12.15 -33.60
CA LEU A 569 6.71 -12.75 -34.80
C LEU A 569 7.82 -13.49 -35.57
N PRO A 570 7.57 -14.71 -36.08
CA PRO A 570 8.50 -15.35 -37.00
C PRO A 570 8.66 -14.48 -38.26
N GLY A 571 9.88 -13.99 -38.52
CA GLY A 571 10.22 -13.26 -39.75
C GLY A 571 10.33 -11.73 -39.66
N PHE A 572 10.25 -11.12 -38.47
CA PHE A 572 10.52 -9.68 -38.29
C PHE A 572 11.90 -9.40 -37.65
N PRO A 573 12.63 -8.33 -38.07
CA PRO A 573 14.00 -8.10 -37.60
C PRO A 573 14.11 -7.40 -36.23
N THR A 574 13.03 -6.85 -35.67
CA THR A 574 13.08 -6.08 -34.42
C THR A 574 12.19 -6.73 -33.35
N THR A 575 12.83 -7.18 -32.26
CA THR A 575 12.18 -7.83 -31.11
C THR A 575 11.70 -6.84 -30.05
N THR A 576 11.71 -5.54 -30.33
CA THR A 576 11.35 -4.45 -29.41
C THR A 576 10.64 -3.34 -30.20
N CYS A 577 9.52 -2.81 -29.67
CA CYS A 577 8.90 -1.60 -30.21
C CYS A 577 9.91 -0.44 -30.09
N ASP A 578 10.52 -0.02 -31.20
CA ASP A 578 11.35 1.18 -31.25
C ASP A 578 10.45 2.37 -31.63
N LEU A 579 10.66 3.53 -31.01
CA LEU A 579 9.95 4.77 -31.34
C LEU A 579 10.19 5.23 -32.79
N LYS A 580 11.15 4.60 -33.48
CA LYS A 580 11.51 4.83 -34.87
C LYS A 580 10.83 3.88 -35.87
N ASP A 581 10.09 2.88 -35.40
CA ASP A 581 9.40 1.93 -36.28
C ASP A 581 8.29 2.64 -37.09
N PRO A 582 8.06 2.24 -38.34
CA PRO A 582 7.05 2.86 -39.19
C PRO A 582 5.65 2.68 -38.57
N PRO A 583 4.77 3.68 -38.69
CA PRO A 583 3.43 3.61 -38.15
C PRO A 583 2.62 2.49 -38.82
N TRP A 584 1.77 1.83 -38.03
CA TRP A 584 0.84 0.84 -38.52
C TRP A 584 -0.49 1.50 -38.87
N THR A 585 -0.91 1.44 -40.12
CA THR A 585 -2.23 1.93 -40.52
C THR A 585 -3.27 0.83 -40.31
N VAL A 586 -4.27 1.08 -39.48
CA VAL A 586 -5.36 0.15 -39.17
C VAL A 586 -6.69 0.79 -39.55
N THR A 587 -7.42 0.16 -40.46
CA THR A 587 -8.78 0.55 -40.82
C THR A 587 -9.74 -0.40 -40.15
N ASP A 588 -10.51 0.11 -39.20
CA ASP A 588 -11.46 -0.65 -38.39
C ASP A 588 -12.90 -0.33 -38.80
N GLY A 589 -13.65 -1.37 -39.15
CA GLY A 589 -15.07 -1.29 -39.53
C GLY A 589 -15.89 -2.34 -38.80
N PRO A 590 -17.23 -2.25 -38.82
CA PRO A 590 -18.12 -3.02 -37.94
C PRO A 590 -18.06 -4.55 -38.12
N SER A 591 -17.45 -5.04 -39.20
CA SER A 591 -17.23 -6.49 -39.43
C SER A 591 -15.88 -6.80 -40.07
N THR A 592 -15.00 -5.82 -40.22
CA THR A 592 -13.72 -5.98 -40.94
C THR A 592 -12.64 -5.08 -40.36
N MET A 593 -11.46 -5.64 -40.12
CA MET A 593 -10.25 -4.88 -39.81
C MET A 593 -9.21 -5.11 -40.90
N VAL A 594 -8.59 -4.03 -41.37
CA VAL A 594 -7.49 -4.07 -42.34
C VAL A 594 -6.29 -3.35 -41.77
N GLY A 595 -5.19 -4.06 -41.54
CA GLY A 595 -3.93 -3.52 -41.07
C GLY A 595 -2.88 -3.52 -42.17
N VAL A 596 -2.19 -2.40 -42.41
CA VAL A 596 -1.09 -2.33 -43.37
C VAL A 596 0.15 -1.73 -42.70
N LEU A 597 1.23 -2.49 -42.70
CA LEU A 597 2.56 -2.05 -42.27
C LEU A 597 3.51 -2.10 -43.46
N SER A 598 4.20 -1.01 -43.72
CA SER A 598 5.21 -0.94 -44.78
C SER A 598 6.55 -0.47 -44.22
N THR A 599 7.63 -1.09 -44.68
CA THR A 599 9.00 -0.69 -44.32
C THR A 599 9.92 -0.78 -45.54
N SER A 600 10.93 0.08 -45.59
CA SER A 600 11.94 0.07 -46.65
C SER A 600 13.33 0.18 -46.06
N ILE A 601 14.24 -0.73 -46.42
CA ILE A 601 15.64 -0.70 -46.00
C ILE A 601 16.51 -1.00 -47.23
N GLN A 602 17.45 -0.09 -47.56
CA GLN A 602 18.52 -0.30 -48.55
C GLN A 602 18.08 -1.04 -49.84
N ASN A 603 17.06 -0.49 -50.54
CA ASN A 603 16.47 -0.99 -51.80
C ASN A 603 15.59 -2.26 -51.71
N VAL A 604 15.19 -2.67 -50.51
CA VAL A 604 14.17 -3.71 -50.29
C VAL A 604 12.94 -3.08 -49.64
N THR A 605 11.77 -3.21 -50.28
CA THR A 605 10.48 -2.81 -49.70
C THR A 605 9.71 -4.03 -49.24
N ALA A 606 9.28 -4.04 -47.98
CA ALA A 606 8.46 -5.09 -47.40
C ALA A 606 7.10 -4.51 -46.96
N LEU A 607 6.02 -5.12 -47.43
CA LEU A 607 4.65 -4.80 -47.08
C LEU A 607 4.02 -6.00 -46.39
N LEU A 608 3.46 -5.77 -45.21
CA LEU A 608 2.59 -6.69 -44.51
C LEU A 608 1.17 -6.12 -44.54
N ALA A 609 0.26 -6.84 -45.17
CA ALA A 609 -1.17 -6.57 -45.11
C ALA A 609 -1.88 -7.67 -44.29
N GLU A 610 -2.66 -7.26 -43.31
CA GLU A 610 -3.57 -8.08 -42.53
C GLU A 610 -5.00 -7.71 -42.90
N THR A 611 -5.85 -8.70 -43.12
CA THR A 611 -7.28 -8.49 -43.34
C THR A 611 -8.05 -9.51 -42.50
N CYS A 612 -8.82 -9.02 -41.55
CA CYS A 612 -9.60 -9.80 -40.61
C CYS A 612 -11.10 -9.57 -40.82
N ALA A 613 -11.86 -10.65 -41.01
CA ALA A 613 -13.31 -10.60 -40.93
C ALA A 613 -13.73 -10.89 -39.48
N ILE A 614 -14.30 -9.88 -38.81
CA ILE A 614 -14.71 -9.94 -37.40
C ILE A 614 -16.14 -10.47 -37.33
N LYS A 615 -16.35 -11.55 -36.57
CA LYS A 615 -17.68 -12.12 -36.30
C LYS A 615 -18.08 -11.83 -34.85
N GLY A 616 -18.49 -10.59 -34.59
CA GLY A 616 -18.75 -10.08 -33.25
C GLY A 616 -17.49 -10.01 -32.37
N GLN A 617 -17.63 -9.75 -31.08
CA GLN A 617 -16.51 -9.55 -30.13
C GLN A 617 -15.86 -10.84 -29.59
N THR A 618 -15.94 -11.95 -30.32
CA THR A 618 -15.46 -13.26 -29.81
C THR A 618 -14.68 -14.08 -30.83
N ALA A 619 -14.68 -13.69 -32.11
CA ALA A 619 -14.03 -14.43 -33.18
C ALA A 619 -13.63 -13.55 -34.36
N ALA A 620 -12.44 -13.76 -34.92
CA ALA A 620 -11.96 -13.12 -36.14
C ALA A 620 -11.26 -14.11 -37.08
N TYR A 621 -11.50 -13.99 -38.38
CA TYR A 621 -10.84 -14.78 -39.44
C TYR A 621 -9.84 -13.88 -40.16
N CYS A 622 -8.55 -14.09 -39.95
CA CYS A 622 -7.49 -13.18 -40.40
C CYS A 622 -6.62 -13.79 -41.48
N ASN A 623 -6.40 -13.06 -42.57
CA ASN A 623 -5.48 -13.38 -43.63
C ASN A 623 -4.31 -12.39 -43.63
N TYR A 624 -3.09 -12.91 -43.57
CA TYR A 624 -1.86 -12.12 -43.58
C TYR A 624 -1.16 -12.33 -44.92
N THR A 625 -0.79 -11.24 -45.58
CA THR A 625 -0.07 -11.24 -46.85
C THR A 625 1.22 -10.46 -46.68
N PHE A 626 2.34 -11.11 -46.96
CA PHE A 626 3.67 -10.53 -46.95
C PHE A 626 4.12 -10.37 -48.39
N VAL A 627 4.49 -9.16 -48.78
CA VAL A 627 5.04 -8.85 -50.11
C VAL A 627 6.40 -8.21 -49.92
N GLY A 628 7.45 -8.91 -50.32
CA GLY A 628 8.81 -8.39 -50.35
C GLY A 628 9.24 -8.11 -51.79
N ASP A 629 9.73 -6.91 -52.06
CA ASP A 629 10.34 -6.55 -53.34
C ASP A 629 11.83 -6.25 -53.14
N SER A 630 12.68 -6.96 -53.87
CA SER A 630 14.12 -6.74 -53.87
C SER A 630 14.65 -6.83 -55.30
N VAL A 631 15.29 -5.77 -55.77
CA VAL A 631 16.00 -5.74 -57.07
C VAL A 631 15.14 -6.25 -58.25
N GLY A 632 13.88 -5.82 -58.31
CA GLY A 632 12.95 -6.13 -59.41
C GLY A 632 12.31 -7.53 -59.37
N ARG A 633 12.43 -8.24 -58.24
CA ARG A 633 11.77 -9.53 -58.02
C ARG A 633 10.86 -9.44 -56.79
N THR A 634 9.54 -9.46 -57.04
CA THR A 634 8.52 -9.45 -56.00
C THR A 634 8.18 -10.88 -55.55
N THR A 635 8.27 -11.15 -54.26
CA THR A 635 7.84 -12.42 -53.62
C THR A 635 6.66 -12.15 -52.70
N SER A 636 5.58 -12.93 -52.84
CA SER A 636 4.39 -12.82 -51.99
C SER A 636 4.06 -14.15 -51.33
N THR A 637 3.82 -14.11 -50.01
CA THR A 637 3.41 -15.27 -49.20
C THR A 637 2.21 -14.87 -48.36
N SER A 638 1.14 -15.67 -48.37
CA SER A 638 -0.03 -15.44 -47.52
C SER A 638 -0.36 -16.64 -46.64
N TYR A 639 -0.80 -16.39 -45.41
CA TYR A 639 -1.35 -17.43 -44.53
C TYR A 639 -2.62 -16.94 -43.82
N THR A 640 -3.55 -17.85 -43.56
CA THR A 640 -4.83 -17.56 -42.91
C THR A 640 -4.92 -18.25 -41.55
N THR A 641 -5.50 -17.58 -40.56
CA THR A 641 -5.71 -18.11 -39.21
C THR A 641 -7.07 -17.69 -38.65
N ILE A 642 -7.53 -18.39 -37.62
CA ILE A 642 -8.80 -18.12 -36.93
C ILE A 642 -8.48 -17.82 -35.46
N ILE A 643 -8.94 -16.68 -34.97
CA ILE A 643 -8.70 -16.18 -33.61
C ILE A 643 -10.04 -16.24 -32.86
N THR A 644 -10.12 -17.00 -31.76
CA THR A 644 -11.34 -17.17 -30.97
C THR A 644 -11.06 -17.31 -29.47
N GLY A 645 -12.05 -16.98 -28.63
CA GLY A 645 -12.00 -17.21 -27.18
C GLY A 645 -10.92 -16.37 -26.49
N ASP A 646 -10.13 -16.97 -25.61
CA ASP A 646 -9.06 -16.29 -24.87
C ASP A 646 -7.99 -15.64 -25.76
N MET A 647 -7.93 -15.97 -27.05
CA MET A 647 -7.00 -15.36 -28.02
C MET A 647 -7.55 -14.09 -28.68
N TYR A 648 -8.84 -13.79 -28.56
CA TYR A 648 -9.44 -12.55 -29.05
C TYR A 648 -9.32 -11.47 -27.96
N VAL A 649 -8.55 -10.42 -28.22
CA VAL A 649 -8.34 -9.31 -27.28
C VAL A 649 -8.37 -8.00 -28.06
N GLU A 650 -9.16 -7.06 -27.58
CA GLU A 650 -9.13 -5.67 -28.03
C GLU A 650 -8.14 -4.89 -27.16
N TYR A 651 -7.31 -4.08 -27.80
CA TYR A 651 -6.25 -3.33 -27.13
C TYR A 651 -6.68 -1.86 -26.98
N PRO A 652 -6.52 -1.27 -25.79
CA PRO A 652 -6.81 0.14 -25.59
C PRO A 652 -5.76 0.99 -26.30
N VAL A 653 -6.21 1.85 -27.22
CA VAL A 653 -5.38 2.79 -27.97
C VAL A 653 -5.73 4.22 -27.56
N THR A 654 -4.75 4.94 -27.01
CA THR A 654 -4.93 6.35 -26.65
C THR A 654 -4.83 7.22 -27.90
N ILE A 655 -5.90 7.95 -28.23
CA ILE A 655 -5.92 8.85 -29.39
C ILE A 655 -5.25 10.17 -29.01
N THR A 656 -4.11 10.46 -29.63
CA THR A 656 -3.30 11.65 -29.35
C THR A 656 -3.54 12.79 -30.36
N ALA A 657 -4.17 12.50 -31.51
CA ALA A 657 -4.56 13.49 -32.52
C ALA A 657 -5.73 13.00 -33.39
N GLY A 658 -6.52 13.93 -33.95
CA GLY A 658 -7.60 13.62 -34.91
C GLY A 658 -8.94 13.19 -34.29
N ALA A 659 -9.09 13.26 -32.96
CA ALA A 659 -10.30 12.82 -32.27
C ALA A 659 -11.57 13.55 -32.72
N GLU A 660 -11.44 14.79 -33.19
CA GLU A 660 -12.54 15.59 -33.76
C GLU A 660 -13.19 14.95 -35.00
N LYS A 661 -12.45 14.12 -35.74
CA LYS A 661 -12.97 13.42 -36.93
C LYS A 661 -13.94 12.29 -36.58
N LEU A 662 -13.84 11.72 -35.37
CA LEU A 662 -14.78 10.71 -34.88
C LEU A 662 -16.17 11.33 -34.65
N ALA A 663 -16.22 12.56 -34.11
CA ALA A 663 -17.48 13.26 -33.88
C ALA A 663 -18.17 13.69 -35.20
N ALA A 664 -17.39 13.97 -36.25
CA ALA A 664 -17.91 14.36 -37.55
C ALA A 664 -18.58 13.20 -38.32
N ALA A 665 -18.10 11.96 -38.15
CA ALA A 665 -18.71 10.78 -38.79
C ALA A 665 -20.12 10.48 -38.21
N THR A 666 -20.31 10.63 -36.91
CA THR A 666 -21.58 10.32 -36.23
C THR A 666 -22.74 11.28 -36.59
N ALA A 667 -22.44 12.48 -37.12
CA ALA A 667 -23.46 13.51 -37.40
C ALA A 667 -24.27 13.28 -38.70
N THR A 668 -23.95 12.23 -39.48
CA THR A 668 -24.55 11.98 -40.80
C THR A 668 -25.36 10.67 -40.83
N SER A 669 -26.41 10.54 -40.01
CA SER A 669 -27.47 9.54 -40.26
C SER A 669 -28.82 9.86 -39.59
N SER A 670 -29.82 10.17 -40.42
CA SER A 670 -31.26 10.00 -40.19
C SER A 670 -31.99 10.21 -41.54
N PRO A 671 -33.18 9.63 -41.77
CA PRO A 671 -33.52 8.21 -41.72
C PRO A 671 -34.24 7.75 -43.02
N SER A 672 -34.38 6.45 -43.27
CA SER A 672 -35.50 5.96 -44.10
C SER A 672 -35.89 4.51 -43.80
N ASN A 673 -37.20 4.36 -43.53
CA ASN A 673 -37.96 3.12 -43.43
C ASN A 673 -37.81 2.24 -44.68
N THR A 674 -37.68 0.93 -44.55
CA THR A 674 -38.63 -0.03 -45.16
C THR A 674 -38.51 -1.43 -44.52
N ILE A 675 -39.67 -2.05 -44.39
CA ILE A 675 -40.00 -3.40 -43.92
C ILE A 675 -39.52 -4.47 -44.91
N ALA A 676 -38.99 -5.61 -44.44
CA ALA A 676 -39.25 -6.94 -45.02
C ALA A 676 -38.78 -8.10 -44.12
N THR A 677 -39.65 -9.10 -44.05
CA THR A 677 -39.68 -10.34 -43.26
C THR A 677 -39.02 -11.52 -43.99
N SER A 678 -38.36 -12.44 -43.27
CA SER A 678 -38.35 -13.92 -43.49
C SER A 678 -37.29 -14.59 -42.57
N THR A 679 -37.66 -15.26 -41.47
CA THR A 679 -37.89 -16.73 -41.34
C THR A 679 -36.74 -17.64 -41.80
N GLY A 680 -36.12 -18.38 -40.86
CA GLY A 680 -35.29 -19.55 -41.17
C GLY A 680 -34.27 -19.96 -40.10
N THR A 681 -34.72 -20.66 -39.06
CA THR A 681 -33.93 -21.65 -38.27
C THR A 681 -34.22 -23.05 -38.84
N PRO A 682 -33.58 -24.18 -38.42
CA PRO A 682 -32.48 -24.40 -37.46
C PRO A 682 -31.47 -25.52 -37.88
N SER A 683 -30.67 -25.99 -36.90
CA SER A 683 -30.14 -27.36 -36.70
C SER A 683 -28.69 -27.63 -37.15
N SER A 684 -27.87 -28.47 -36.52
CA SER A 684 -27.83 -29.15 -35.21
C SER A 684 -26.54 -30.00 -35.15
N SER A 685 -26.08 -30.34 -33.93
CA SER A 685 -25.24 -31.52 -33.58
C SER A 685 -23.78 -31.57 -34.11
N GLY A 686 -22.76 -32.09 -33.41
CA GLY A 686 -22.67 -32.75 -32.11
C GLY A 686 -21.23 -33.26 -31.87
N THR A 687 -20.86 -33.37 -30.59
CA THR A 687 -20.01 -34.42 -29.96
C THR A 687 -18.56 -34.73 -30.41
N ARG A 688 -17.63 -34.41 -29.48
CA ARG A 688 -16.35 -35.02 -28.99
C ARG A 688 -16.16 -36.56 -29.14
N PRO A 689 -15.00 -37.19 -28.75
CA PRO A 689 -13.58 -36.77 -28.58
C PRO A 689 -12.46 -37.82 -28.95
N SER A 690 -11.19 -37.38 -28.81
CA SER A 690 -9.97 -38.10 -28.33
C SER A 690 -9.19 -39.11 -29.20
N VAL A 691 -7.85 -38.95 -29.32
CA VAL A 691 -6.77 -39.70 -28.61
C VAL A 691 -5.38 -39.50 -29.28
N ALA A 692 -4.40 -39.10 -28.44
CA ALA A 692 -2.94 -39.33 -28.38
C ALA A 692 -2.06 -39.64 -29.61
N ARG A 693 -0.87 -39.00 -29.71
CA ARG A 693 0.43 -39.53 -29.21
C ARG A 693 1.65 -38.64 -29.51
N THR A 694 2.41 -38.37 -28.45
CA THR A 694 3.89 -38.40 -28.27
C THR A 694 4.86 -38.15 -29.44
N GLY A 695 5.82 -37.25 -29.19
CA GLY A 695 7.11 -37.18 -29.87
C GLY A 695 8.12 -36.32 -29.09
N THR A 696 8.94 -36.98 -28.29
CA THR A 696 10.04 -36.46 -27.47
C THR A 696 11.29 -36.19 -28.31
N LEU A 697 12.02 -35.10 -28.07
CA LEU A 697 13.49 -35.06 -28.18
C LEU A 697 14.03 -33.82 -27.47
N GLY A 698 14.92 -34.06 -26.50
CA GLY A 698 15.50 -33.04 -25.63
C GLY A 698 16.92 -32.64 -26.01
N ALA A 699 17.31 -31.51 -25.42
CA ALA A 699 18.64 -31.09 -24.96
C ALA A 699 19.79 -30.95 -25.98
N ILE A 700 20.51 -29.81 -25.91
CA ILE A 700 21.95 -29.71 -25.56
C ILE A 700 22.38 -28.22 -25.45
N VAL A 701 22.75 -27.85 -24.20
CA VAL A 701 23.94 -27.14 -23.68
C VAL A 701 24.44 -25.77 -24.23
N LEU A 702 24.71 -24.89 -23.25
CA LEU A 702 25.46 -23.63 -23.22
C LEU A 702 26.88 -23.63 -23.84
N ALA A 703 27.29 -22.49 -24.40
CA ALA A 703 28.47 -21.66 -24.00
C ALA A 703 29.25 -21.07 -25.20
N ALA A 704 29.44 -19.73 -25.22
CA ALA A 704 30.72 -19.01 -25.41
C ALA A 704 30.54 -17.53 -25.85
N ILE A 705 30.60 -16.62 -24.86
CA ILE A 705 31.48 -15.44 -24.72
C ILE A 705 31.84 -14.56 -25.95
N ALA A 706 31.49 -13.27 -25.81
CA ALA A 706 32.19 -12.01 -26.17
C ALA A 706 32.69 -11.74 -27.61
N PHE A 707 32.26 -10.60 -28.18
CA PHE A 707 33.06 -9.38 -28.42
C PHE A 707 32.23 -8.34 -29.21
N THR A 708 32.55 -7.04 -29.02
CA THR A 708 32.22 -5.85 -29.86
C THR A 708 30.73 -5.45 -30.00
N MET A 709 30.24 -4.25 -29.68
CA MET A 709 30.77 -2.91 -29.35
C MET A 709 29.88 -2.22 -28.31
#